data_AF-A0A2Z4NCR1-F1
#
_entry.id   AF-A0A2Z4NCR1-F1
#
_cell.length_a   1.000
_cell.length_b   1.000
_cell.length_c   1.000
_cell.angle_alpha   90.00
_cell.angle_beta   90.00
_cell.angle_gamma   90.00
#
_symmetry.space_group_name_H-M   'P 1'
#
loop_
_entity.id
_entity.type
_entity.pdbx_description
1 polymer ?
#
loop_
_entity_poly.entity_id
_entity_poly.type
_entity_poly.pdbx_seq_one_letter_code
_entity_poly.pdbx_strand_id
1 'polypeptide(L)'
;MKKSRKIALIVLGLAAVAAISTTAYIFARKSNKNVKENKILSLIENIKEYQKQNSNVIDNISLNTEFASLIDSLDKQSNVEDEKELKDILDNSNAKFNVLKNKMEYLKIENNLVSYLNEINNNKYQNIYNELLSKKNEQNELVKKSNENEKIEQAKTALNSALEKAKKDVQVINETNNKKSELTKLNEDIAKEITTWEDPKYEPLKTELTSFLDTQNTASKKENITLDELKTIIESIKNKFNEVQGKKLEMDKEAIKDELNTLVTNATSILESPYLINGTDNTNKDHFNEVIEFSKELIKKPDTTSEKYSQQISALKNAINTAEEQINTQRNELLSKLRERVELPSDYLNDEEFKKNTKNLDTTLNSEIEKANAILSVDPKTVLKPNLVAAIEKVTETQEGVQNYISALNDLKSLKEYRDKIKDKYTLKIEDLNHDINSYETSLGRNYPSLKAYASLKSFIARGKNKAVINDFNAYKSAINEFKNSEENQSYFTDEENNLNKIFKEFDNINEITSEMSDENINLITNMNKKLEEAQKTKKSLVWKKYVELKEKAKKYLIQEDYSEINSIHHAYKLKQLIDDYESYNESIETSAVHRVNTQISDLISKIDSSLESDIQTIYSNIETYINTDNNNKEKRDQLQGKLNTIKPEIDSNKSSGDINIVLTKLKELNEFFNSNK
;
A
#
# COMPACT_ATOMS: atom_id res chain seq x y z
N MET A 1 -110.61 109.21 -112.30
CA MET A 1 -109.38 108.39 -112.50
C MET A 1 -108.78 108.01 -111.15
N LYS A 2 -108.47 106.71 -110.97
CA LYS A 2 -107.35 106.08 -110.21
C LYS A 2 -107.13 106.51 -108.73
N LYS A 3 -107.45 105.67 -107.73
CA LYS A 3 -106.65 104.59 -107.10
C LYS A 3 -105.15 104.91 -106.86
N SER A 4 -104.75 105.13 -105.60
CA SER A 4 -104.03 104.13 -104.76
C SER A 4 -103.17 104.77 -103.64
N ARG A 5 -103.52 104.53 -102.37
CA ARG A 5 -102.73 104.88 -101.16
C ARG A 5 -102.49 103.62 -100.29
N LYS A 6 -101.82 102.60 -100.83
CA LYS A 6 -101.50 101.35 -100.09
C LYS A 6 -100.06 100.82 -100.27
N ILE A 7 -99.09 101.70 -100.54
CA ILE A 7 -97.64 101.34 -100.60
C ILE A 7 -96.88 102.07 -99.48
N ALA A 8 -97.44 102.09 -98.27
CA ALA A 8 -96.79 102.62 -97.07
C ALA A 8 -96.33 101.50 -96.09
N LEU A 9 -96.64 100.22 -96.38
CA LEU A 9 -96.51 99.15 -95.37
C LEU A 9 -95.51 98.02 -95.72
N ILE A 10 -95.06 97.87 -96.98
CA ILE A 10 -94.18 96.75 -97.36
C ILE A 10 -92.70 97.14 -97.40
N VAL A 11 -92.36 98.42 -97.65
CA VAL A 11 -90.96 98.85 -97.75
C VAL A 11 -90.30 99.10 -96.38
N LEU A 12 -91.09 99.39 -95.33
CA LEU A 12 -90.58 99.55 -93.96
C LEU A 12 -90.22 98.21 -93.28
N GLY A 13 -90.74 97.08 -93.76
CA GLY A 13 -90.39 95.74 -93.24
C GLY A 13 -88.99 95.25 -93.67
N LEU A 14 -88.46 95.75 -94.78
CA LEU A 14 -87.10 95.42 -95.27
C LEU A 14 -85.99 96.17 -94.50
N ALA A 15 -86.33 97.23 -93.75
CA ALA A 15 -85.38 97.99 -92.95
C ALA A 15 -84.93 97.27 -91.66
N ALA A 16 -85.69 96.30 -91.15
CA ALA A 16 -85.38 95.64 -89.87
C ALA A 16 -84.45 94.42 -90.00
N VAL A 17 -84.56 93.65 -91.08
CA VAL A 17 -83.79 92.39 -91.26
C VAL A 17 -82.32 92.64 -91.64
N ALA A 18 -82.03 93.73 -92.35
CA ALA A 18 -80.64 94.11 -92.68
C ALA A 18 -79.85 94.64 -91.47
N ALA A 19 -80.51 95.22 -90.48
CA ALA A 19 -79.85 95.73 -89.28
C ALA A 19 -79.39 94.58 -88.36
N ILE A 20 -80.20 93.53 -88.18
CA ILE A 20 -79.91 92.43 -87.24
C ILE A 20 -78.75 91.53 -87.73
N SER A 21 -78.62 91.29 -89.04
CA SER A 21 -77.51 90.51 -89.60
C SER A 21 -76.16 91.23 -89.52
N THR A 22 -76.16 92.56 -89.61
CA THR A 22 -74.94 93.37 -89.50
C THR A 22 -74.42 93.39 -88.05
N THR A 23 -75.30 93.42 -87.05
CA THR A 23 -74.90 93.39 -85.64
C THR A 23 -74.36 92.02 -85.20
N ALA A 24 -74.91 90.91 -85.74
CA ALA A 24 -74.40 89.55 -85.47
C ALA A 24 -73.00 89.32 -86.09
N TYR A 25 -72.74 89.84 -87.30
CA TYR A 25 -71.42 89.78 -87.93
C TYR A 25 -70.37 90.62 -87.18
N ILE A 26 -70.76 91.79 -86.64
CA ILE A 26 -69.88 92.63 -85.81
C ILE A 26 -69.57 91.95 -84.45
N PHE A 27 -70.54 91.26 -83.85
CA PHE A 27 -70.30 90.50 -82.62
C PHE A 27 -69.42 89.26 -82.83
N ALA A 28 -69.55 88.55 -83.96
CA ALA A 28 -68.65 87.44 -84.33
C ALA A 28 -67.21 87.94 -84.61
N ARG A 29 -67.05 89.13 -85.19
CA ARG A 29 -65.73 89.75 -85.44
C ARG A 29 -65.06 90.29 -84.16
N LYS A 30 -65.84 90.81 -83.20
CA LYS A 30 -65.33 91.17 -81.85
C LYS A 30 -65.00 89.94 -80.99
N SER A 31 -65.79 88.88 -81.08
CA SER A 31 -65.54 87.59 -80.40
C SER A 31 -64.23 86.94 -80.89
N ASN A 32 -63.99 86.90 -82.21
CA ASN A 32 -62.79 86.30 -82.77
C ASN A 32 -61.51 87.09 -82.45
N LYS A 33 -61.58 88.42 -82.33
CA LYS A 33 -60.45 89.26 -81.89
C LYS A 33 -60.07 88.98 -80.42
N ASN A 34 -61.06 88.90 -79.53
CA ASN A 34 -60.85 88.55 -78.11
C ASN A 34 -60.29 87.13 -77.91
N VAL A 35 -60.70 86.14 -78.72
CA VAL A 35 -60.20 84.75 -78.62
C VAL A 35 -58.74 84.62 -79.11
N LYS A 36 -58.33 85.42 -80.10
CA LYS A 36 -56.95 85.44 -80.63
C LYS A 36 -55.98 86.16 -79.69
N GLU A 37 -56.38 87.31 -79.16
CA GLU A 37 -55.65 88.07 -78.14
C GLU A 37 -55.40 87.21 -76.88
N ASN A 38 -56.40 86.43 -76.45
CA ASN A 38 -56.28 85.50 -75.32
C ASN A 38 -55.22 84.39 -75.51
N LYS A 39 -54.94 83.92 -76.75
CA LYS A 39 -53.97 82.83 -76.99
C LYS A 39 -52.51 83.30 -76.88
N ILE A 40 -52.20 84.49 -77.42
CA ILE A 40 -50.87 85.10 -77.29
C ILE A 40 -50.62 85.50 -75.83
N LEU A 41 -51.60 86.11 -75.17
CA LEU A 41 -51.53 86.45 -73.75
C LEU A 41 -51.32 85.21 -72.87
N SER A 42 -52.03 84.11 -73.14
CA SER A 42 -51.83 82.84 -72.43
C SER A 42 -50.41 82.27 -72.61
N LEU A 43 -49.82 82.37 -73.80
CA LEU A 43 -48.42 81.95 -74.00
C LEU A 43 -47.44 82.87 -73.25
N ILE A 44 -47.66 84.19 -73.26
CA ILE A 44 -46.87 85.15 -72.47
C ILE A 44 -46.95 84.83 -70.97
N GLU A 45 -48.14 84.52 -70.45
CA GLU A 45 -48.33 84.12 -69.06
C GLU A 45 -47.60 82.80 -68.74
N ASN A 46 -47.69 81.79 -69.60
CA ASN A 46 -46.95 80.55 -69.45
C ASN A 46 -45.43 80.75 -69.44
N ILE A 47 -44.90 81.66 -70.28
CA ILE A 47 -43.48 82.02 -70.28
C ILE A 47 -43.09 82.69 -68.96
N LYS A 48 -43.87 83.68 -68.52
CA LYS A 48 -43.64 84.41 -67.26
C LYS A 48 -43.72 83.48 -66.04
N GLU A 49 -44.69 82.55 -66.02
CA GLU A 49 -44.83 81.57 -64.96
C GLU A 49 -43.63 80.61 -64.92
N TYR A 50 -43.19 80.12 -66.08
CA TYR A 50 -41.99 79.28 -66.17
C TYR A 50 -40.75 80.03 -65.69
N GLN A 51 -40.55 81.29 -66.06
CA GLN A 51 -39.44 82.10 -65.53
C GLN A 51 -39.51 82.25 -64.01
N LYS A 52 -40.70 82.51 -63.46
CA LYS A 52 -40.92 82.63 -62.02
C LYS A 52 -40.61 81.33 -61.27
N GLN A 53 -40.98 80.17 -61.82
CA GLN A 53 -40.66 78.85 -61.26
C GLN A 53 -39.13 78.55 -61.30
N ASN A 54 -38.36 79.26 -62.12
CA ASN A 54 -36.93 79.05 -62.35
C ASN A 54 -36.07 80.25 -61.93
N SER A 55 -36.62 81.18 -61.14
CA SER A 55 -35.94 82.42 -60.73
C SER A 55 -34.69 82.18 -59.89
N ASN A 56 -34.60 81.03 -59.22
CA ASN A 56 -33.48 80.64 -58.34
C ASN A 56 -32.31 79.98 -59.08
N VAL A 57 -32.34 79.87 -60.42
CA VAL A 57 -31.23 79.33 -61.22
C VAL A 57 -30.15 80.40 -61.41
N ILE A 58 -28.95 80.14 -60.90
CA ILE A 58 -27.78 81.03 -60.99
C ILE A 58 -27.34 81.17 -62.47
N ASP A 59 -26.85 82.35 -62.86
CA ASP A 59 -26.37 82.73 -64.21
C ASP A 59 -27.42 82.72 -65.35
N ASN A 60 -28.70 82.90 -65.03
CA ASN A 60 -29.78 82.92 -66.02
C ASN A 60 -29.95 84.28 -66.76
N ILE A 61 -29.07 85.27 -66.58
CA ILE A 61 -29.25 86.65 -67.09
C ILE A 61 -29.47 86.66 -68.61
N SER A 62 -28.65 85.92 -69.37
CA SER A 62 -28.77 85.83 -70.83
C SER A 62 -30.08 85.17 -71.26
N LEU A 63 -30.49 84.08 -70.59
CA LEU A 63 -31.73 83.38 -70.89
C LEU A 63 -32.95 84.23 -70.54
N ASN A 64 -32.89 84.99 -69.45
CA ASN A 64 -33.95 85.92 -69.07
C ASN A 64 -34.11 87.06 -70.08
N THR A 65 -33.02 87.52 -70.68
CA THR A 65 -33.08 88.46 -71.82
C THR A 65 -33.72 87.81 -73.05
N GLU A 66 -33.39 86.55 -73.37
CA GLU A 66 -34.02 85.81 -74.49
C GLU A 66 -35.53 85.58 -74.24
N PHE A 67 -35.93 85.20 -73.03
CA PHE A 67 -37.33 85.09 -72.63
C PHE A 67 -38.07 86.44 -72.71
N ALA A 68 -37.45 87.53 -72.23
CA ALA A 68 -38.02 88.87 -72.32
C ALA A 68 -38.19 89.33 -73.78
N SER A 69 -37.20 89.04 -74.63
CA SER A 69 -37.29 89.32 -76.07
C SER A 69 -38.40 88.52 -76.76
N LEU A 70 -38.61 87.26 -76.36
CA LEU A 70 -39.71 86.45 -76.86
C LEU A 70 -41.07 87.01 -76.40
N ILE A 71 -41.20 87.43 -75.14
CA ILE A 71 -42.39 88.09 -74.60
C ILE A 71 -42.66 89.40 -75.37
N ASP A 72 -41.66 90.26 -75.55
CA ASP A 72 -41.80 91.53 -76.27
C ASP A 72 -42.19 91.32 -77.74
N SER A 73 -41.64 90.28 -78.38
CA SER A 73 -42.01 89.90 -79.75
C SER A 73 -43.47 89.44 -79.83
N LEU A 74 -43.90 88.61 -78.87
CA LEU A 74 -45.29 88.14 -78.77
C LEU A 74 -46.25 89.30 -78.48
N ASP A 75 -45.88 90.23 -77.59
CA ASP A 75 -46.69 91.37 -77.19
C ASP A 75 -46.89 92.36 -78.34
N LYS A 76 -45.84 92.62 -79.14
CA LYS A 76 -45.92 93.42 -80.38
C LYS A 76 -46.82 92.78 -81.45
N GLN A 77 -47.03 91.47 -81.37
CA GLN A 77 -47.84 90.68 -82.31
C GLN A 77 -49.24 90.35 -81.78
N SER A 78 -49.62 90.89 -80.61
CA SER A 78 -50.90 90.64 -79.92
C SER A 78 -52.16 91.01 -80.75
N ASN A 79 -52.03 91.92 -81.72
CA ASN A 79 -53.15 92.46 -82.52
C ASN A 79 -53.32 91.82 -83.91
N VAL A 80 -52.70 90.66 -84.19
CA VAL A 80 -52.78 89.98 -85.49
C VAL A 80 -54.22 89.50 -85.78
N GLU A 81 -54.75 89.91 -86.94
CA GLU A 81 -56.13 89.59 -87.34
C GLU A 81 -56.24 88.30 -88.19
N ASP A 82 -55.17 87.88 -88.86
CA ASP A 82 -55.13 86.66 -89.69
C ASP A 82 -54.91 85.38 -88.84
N GLU A 83 -55.65 84.32 -89.14
CA GLU A 83 -55.61 83.09 -88.34
C GLU A 83 -54.41 82.19 -88.68
N LYS A 84 -53.95 82.20 -89.93
CA LYS A 84 -52.78 81.43 -90.36
C LYS A 84 -51.50 82.07 -89.81
N GLU A 85 -51.41 83.39 -89.89
CA GLU A 85 -50.32 84.17 -89.32
C GLU A 85 -50.24 84.00 -87.79
N LEU A 86 -51.39 84.03 -87.09
CA LEU A 86 -51.44 83.75 -85.65
C LEU A 86 -50.93 82.33 -85.33
N LYS A 87 -51.32 81.33 -86.12
CA LYS A 87 -50.83 79.96 -85.93
C LYS A 87 -49.33 79.86 -86.14
N ASP A 88 -48.79 80.46 -87.19
CA ASP A 88 -47.35 80.46 -87.49
C ASP A 88 -46.55 81.19 -86.39
N ILE A 89 -47.08 82.30 -85.85
CA ILE A 89 -46.50 83.03 -84.71
C ILE A 89 -46.49 82.17 -83.45
N LEU A 90 -47.61 81.51 -83.13
CA LEU A 90 -47.71 80.64 -81.95
C LEU A 90 -46.82 79.39 -82.08
N ASP A 91 -46.78 78.75 -83.25
CA ASP A 91 -45.96 77.55 -83.48
C ASP A 91 -44.46 77.90 -83.40
N ASN A 92 -44.03 79.01 -84.02
CA ASN A 92 -42.64 79.48 -83.94
C ASN A 92 -42.27 79.94 -82.52
N SER A 93 -43.16 80.66 -81.84
CA SER A 93 -42.91 81.13 -80.48
C SER A 93 -42.94 80.00 -79.45
N ASN A 94 -43.80 78.99 -79.62
CA ASN A 94 -43.77 77.76 -78.82
C ASN A 94 -42.49 76.95 -79.07
N ALA A 95 -42.03 76.86 -80.32
CA ALA A 95 -40.76 76.21 -80.63
C ALA A 95 -39.58 76.93 -79.96
N LYS A 96 -39.53 78.27 -80.04
CA LYS A 96 -38.54 79.10 -79.33
C LYS A 96 -38.66 78.97 -77.82
N PHE A 97 -39.87 79.00 -77.28
CA PHE A 97 -40.10 78.83 -75.84
C PHE A 97 -39.61 77.46 -75.36
N ASN A 98 -39.90 76.38 -76.10
CA ASN A 98 -39.41 75.04 -75.79
C ASN A 98 -37.87 74.96 -75.82
N VAL A 99 -37.21 75.63 -76.77
CA VAL A 99 -35.75 75.77 -76.79
C VAL A 99 -35.25 76.47 -75.52
N LEU A 100 -35.88 77.56 -75.11
CA LEU A 100 -35.51 78.28 -73.90
C LEU A 100 -35.78 77.47 -72.62
N LYS A 101 -36.88 76.70 -72.55
CA LYS A 101 -37.13 75.76 -71.46
C LYS A 101 -36.02 74.71 -71.37
N ASN A 102 -35.62 74.14 -72.50
CA ASN A 102 -34.54 73.15 -72.54
C ASN A 102 -33.19 73.74 -72.17
N LYS A 103 -32.88 74.97 -72.60
CA LYS A 103 -31.67 75.68 -72.15
C LYS A 103 -31.69 75.96 -70.64
N MET A 104 -32.85 76.30 -70.08
CA MET A 104 -33.01 76.53 -68.63
C MET A 104 -32.84 75.23 -67.83
N GLU A 105 -33.40 74.12 -68.30
CA GLU A 105 -33.20 72.80 -67.69
C GLU A 105 -31.74 72.33 -67.79
N TYR A 106 -31.07 72.60 -68.91
CA TYR A 106 -29.64 72.37 -69.06
C TYR A 106 -28.85 73.17 -68.03
N LEU A 107 -29.14 74.46 -67.86
CA LEU A 107 -28.46 75.33 -66.89
C LEU A 107 -28.62 74.84 -65.45
N LYS A 108 -29.76 74.23 -65.08
CA LYS A 108 -29.91 73.57 -63.78
C LYS A 108 -28.96 72.39 -63.60
N ILE A 109 -28.84 71.54 -64.62
CA ILE A 109 -27.94 70.38 -64.59
C ILE A 109 -26.49 70.85 -64.53
N GLU A 110 -26.14 71.89 -65.30
CA GLU A 110 -24.83 72.53 -65.27
C GLU A 110 -24.50 73.07 -63.86
N ASN A 111 -25.43 73.79 -63.23
CA ASN A 111 -25.23 74.33 -61.88
C ASN A 111 -25.00 73.22 -60.84
N ASN A 112 -25.75 72.11 -60.94
CA ASN A 112 -25.53 70.94 -60.08
C ASN A 112 -24.15 70.31 -60.32
N LEU A 113 -23.72 70.22 -61.58
CA LEU A 113 -22.39 69.71 -61.93
C LEU A 113 -21.29 70.65 -61.41
N VAL A 114 -21.47 71.97 -61.48
CA VAL A 114 -20.50 72.95 -60.94
C VAL A 114 -20.36 72.80 -59.44
N SER A 115 -21.46 72.64 -58.71
CA SER A 115 -21.41 72.33 -57.27
C SER A 115 -20.61 71.06 -57.01
N TYR A 116 -20.85 70.00 -57.78
CA TYR A 116 -20.10 68.75 -57.63
C TYR A 116 -18.62 68.88 -58.02
N LEU A 117 -18.28 69.61 -59.08
CA LEU A 117 -16.89 69.93 -59.45
C LEU A 117 -16.17 70.61 -58.28
N ASN A 118 -16.82 71.56 -57.61
CA ASN A 118 -16.24 72.23 -56.44
C ASN A 118 -16.00 71.25 -55.28
N GLU A 119 -16.92 70.30 -55.03
CA GLU A 119 -16.76 69.27 -54.00
C GLU A 119 -15.56 68.34 -54.27
N ILE A 120 -15.30 68.03 -55.55
CA ILE A 120 -14.23 67.08 -55.94
C ILE A 120 -12.92 67.77 -56.35
N ASN A 121 -12.83 69.10 -56.24
CA ASN A 121 -11.66 69.89 -56.65
C ASN A 121 -10.48 69.71 -55.68
N ASN A 122 -9.81 68.57 -55.77
CA ASN A 122 -8.61 68.25 -55.03
C ASN A 122 -7.75 67.22 -55.78
N ASN A 123 -6.49 67.09 -55.36
CA ASN A 123 -5.50 66.21 -56.00
C ASN A 123 -5.96 64.74 -56.09
N LYS A 124 -6.81 64.27 -55.17
CA LYS A 124 -7.27 62.87 -55.12
C LYS A 124 -8.22 62.53 -56.27
N TYR A 125 -9.02 63.47 -56.76
CA TYR A 125 -9.98 63.26 -57.85
C TYR A 125 -9.65 64.06 -59.11
N GLN A 126 -8.41 64.59 -59.23
CA GLN A 126 -8.04 65.55 -60.27
C GLN A 126 -8.36 65.08 -61.70
N ASN A 127 -8.16 63.80 -61.99
CA ASN A 127 -8.48 63.25 -63.32
C ASN A 127 -9.98 63.26 -63.60
N ILE A 128 -10.81 62.89 -62.62
CA ILE A 128 -12.28 62.91 -62.72
C ILE A 128 -12.76 64.36 -62.85
N TYR A 129 -12.20 65.27 -62.04
CA TYR A 129 -12.48 66.70 -62.12
C TYR A 129 -12.20 67.25 -63.52
N ASN A 130 -11.02 66.95 -64.07
CA ASN A 130 -10.63 67.42 -65.41
C ASN A 130 -11.52 66.83 -66.51
N GLU A 131 -11.86 65.54 -66.45
CA GLU A 131 -12.75 64.88 -67.43
C GLU A 131 -14.16 65.49 -67.38
N LEU A 132 -14.72 65.65 -66.18
CA LEU A 132 -16.05 66.24 -65.98
C LEU A 132 -16.09 67.71 -66.39
N LEU A 133 -15.05 68.49 -66.07
CA LEU A 133 -14.92 69.89 -66.48
C LEU A 133 -14.79 70.04 -68.00
N SER A 134 -13.99 69.18 -68.64
CA SER A 134 -13.87 69.15 -70.10
C SER A 134 -15.21 68.84 -70.75
N LYS A 135 -15.95 67.83 -70.23
CA LYS A 135 -17.28 67.47 -70.75
C LYS A 135 -18.28 68.62 -70.56
N LYS A 136 -18.25 69.29 -69.40
CA LYS A 136 -19.05 70.49 -69.14
C LYS A 136 -18.81 71.57 -70.20
N ASN A 137 -17.54 71.92 -70.45
CA ASN A 137 -17.18 72.97 -71.40
C ASN A 137 -17.59 72.62 -72.84
N GLU A 138 -17.41 71.36 -73.24
CA GLU A 138 -17.83 70.84 -74.55
C GLU A 138 -19.35 71.01 -74.75
N GLN A 139 -20.16 70.56 -73.78
CA GLN A 139 -21.61 70.65 -73.88
C GLN A 139 -22.12 72.10 -73.78
N ASN A 140 -21.47 72.96 -72.98
CA ASN A 140 -21.82 74.37 -72.87
C ASN A 140 -21.70 75.09 -74.22
N GLU A 141 -20.65 74.81 -74.98
CA GLU A 141 -20.47 75.39 -76.32
C GLU A 141 -21.53 74.90 -77.32
N LEU A 142 -21.96 73.64 -77.21
CA LEU A 142 -23.05 73.09 -78.02
C LEU A 142 -24.38 73.77 -77.72
N VAL A 143 -24.71 73.98 -76.44
CA VAL A 143 -25.98 74.60 -76.03
C VAL A 143 -26.02 76.10 -76.36
N LYS A 144 -24.93 76.84 -76.16
CA LYS A 144 -24.85 78.27 -76.49
C LYS A 144 -25.17 78.58 -77.96
N LYS A 145 -24.76 77.72 -78.88
CA LYS A 145 -24.89 77.92 -80.34
C LYS A 145 -26.15 77.26 -80.93
N SER A 146 -26.90 76.49 -80.14
CA SER A 146 -28.03 75.72 -80.64
C SER A 146 -29.36 76.47 -80.55
N ASN A 147 -30.14 76.36 -81.63
CA ASN A 147 -31.56 76.73 -81.69
C ASN A 147 -32.45 75.48 -81.87
N GLU A 148 -31.90 74.28 -81.70
CA GLU A 148 -32.59 73.00 -81.89
C GLU A 148 -32.75 72.28 -80.55
N ASN A 149 -33.99 71.89 -80.24
CA ASN A 149 -34.32 71.17 -79.00
C ASN A 149 -33.55 69.85 -78.86
N GLU A 150 -33.43 69.08 -79.94
CA GLU A 150 -32.77 67.76 -79.92
C GLU A 150 -31.30 67.86 -79.49
N LYS A 151 -30.55 68.85 -80.00
CA LYS A 151 -29.16 69.09 -79.62
C LYS A 151 -29.02 69.47 -78.14
N ILE A 152 -29.97 70.23 -77.59
CA ILE A 152 -29.96 70.62 -76.18
C ILE A 152 -30.32 69.41 -75.29
N GLU A 153 -31.28 68.58 -75.70
CA GLU A 153 -31.59 67.31 -75.01
C GLU A 153 -30.39 66.36 -74.96
N GLN A 154 -29.71 66.15 -76.10
CA GLN A 154 -28.50 65.34 -76.16
C GLN A 154 -27.41 65.86 -75.21
N ALA A 155 -27.24 67.19 -75.15
CA ALA A 155 -26.31 67.81 -74.22
C ALA A 155 -26.71 67.59 -72.74
N LYS A 156 -28.00 67.68 -72.39
CA LYS A 156 -28.51 67.36 -71.04
C LYS A 156 -28.20 65.91 -70.67
N THR A 157 -28.49 64.96 -71.55
CA THR A 157 -28.20 63.53 -71.33
C THR A 157 -26.70 63.29 -71.14
N ALA A 158 -25.87 63.85 -72.03
CA ALA A 158 -24.42 63.69 -71.95
C ALA A 158 -23.83 64.25 -70.63
N LEU A 159 -24.32 65.41 -70.17
CA LEU A 159 -23.89 66.01 -68.91
C LEU A 159 -24.28 65.14 -67.71
N ASN A 160 -25.54 64.68 -67.67
CA ASN A 160 -26.04 63.82 -66.60
C ASN A 160 -25.28 62.48 -66.54
N SER A 161 -25.05 61.84 -67.69
CA SER A 161 -24.27 60.60 -67.75
C SER A 161 -22.84 60.81 -67.28
N ALA A 162 -22.20 61.93 -67.64
CA ALA A 162 -20.86 62.26 -67.16
C ALA A 162 -20.82 62.52 -65.65
N LEU A 163 -21.84 63.21 -65.10
CA LEU A 163 -21.97 63.45 -63.66
C LEU A 163 -22.15 62.15 -62.88
N GLU A 164 -23.04 61.25 -63.32
CA GLU A 164 -23.26 59.97 -62.66
C GLU A 164 -22.03 59.05 -62.75
N LYS A 165 -21.32 59.05 -63.89
CA LYS A 165 -20.02 58.37 -64.02
C LYS A 165 -19.01 58.92 -63.01
N ALA A 166 -18.87 60.24 -62.93
CA ALA A 166 -17.93 60.88 -62.00
C ALA A 166 -18.25 60.54 -60.53
N LYS A 167 -19.53 60.55 -60.14
CA LYS A 167 -19.96 60.12 -58.79
C LYS A 167 -19.57 58.68 -58.50
N LYS A 168 -19.81 57.78 -59.45
CA LYS A 168 -19.46 56.37 -59.32
C LYS A 168 -17.94 56.17 -59.21
N ASP A 169 -17.16 56.86 -60.03
CA ASP A 169 -15.70 56.78 -60.00
C ASP A 169 -15.13 57.32 -58.67
N VAL A 170 -15.68 58.41 -58.14
CA VAL A 170 -15.32 58.94 -56.80
C VAL A 170 -15.67 57.95 -55.70
N GLN A 171 -16.84 57.31 -55.76
CA GLN A 171 -17.22 56.26 -54.82
C GLN A 171 -16.23 55.09 -54.85
N VAL A 172 -15.84 54.61 -56.03
CA VAL A 172 -14.86 53.53 -56.20
C VAL A 172 -13.50 53.91 -55.62
N ILE A 173 -13.01 55.14 -55.86
CA ILE A 173 -11.75 55.62 -55.26
C ILE A 173 -11.83 55.65 -53.73
N ASN A 174 -12.96 56.09 -53.17
CA ASN A 174 -13.16 56.11 -51.72
C ASN A 174 -13.19 54.71 -51.11
N GLU A 175 -13.98 53.81 -51.68
CA GLU A 175 -14.07 52.43 -51.22
C GLU A 175 -12.71 51.72 -51.34
N THR A 176 -11.97 51.96 -52.43
CA THR A 176 -10.62 51.41 -52.63
C THR A 176 -9.66 51.88 -51.54
N ASN A 177 -9.66 53.18 -51.20
CA ASN A 177 -8.82 53.70 -50.13
C ASN A 177 -9.22 53.16 -48.75
N ASN A 178 -10.52 53.04 -48.48
CA ASN A 178 -11.01 52.43 -47.24
C ASN A 178 -10.58 50.96 -47.12
N LYS A 179 -10.65 50.19 -48.22
CA LYS A 179 -10.19 48.80 -48.24
C LYS A 179 -8.68 48.67 -48.10
N LYS A 180 -7.89 49.59 -48.67
CA LYS A 180 -6.44 49.66 -48.40
C LYS A 180 -6.16 49.90 -46.91
N SER A 181 -6.91 50.79 -46.26
CA SER A 181 -6.79 51.03 -44.81
C SER A 181 -7.18 49.79 -43.99
N GLU A 182 -8.27 49.11 -44.35
CA GLU A 182 -8.69 47.83 -43.72
C GLU A 182 -7.60 46.77 -43.84
N LEU A 183 -6.98 46.63 -45.02
CA LEU A 183 -5.88 45.70 -45.25
C LEU A 183 -4.66 46.03 -44.39
N THR A 184 -4.25 47.30 -44.32
CA THR A 184 -3.14 47.72 -43.45
C THR A 184 -3.40 47.36 -41.99
N LYS A 185 -4.60 47.68 -41.49
CA LYS A 185 -4.99 47.37 -40.11
C LYS A 185 -5.00 45.85 -39.85
N LEU A 186 -5.55 45.07 -40.78
CA LEU A 186 -5.58 43.60 -40.67
C LEU A 186 -4.16 43.02 -40.59
N ASN A 187 -3.22 43.50 -41.41
CA ASN A 187 -1.83 43.08 -41.36
C ASN A 187 -1.16 43.44 -40.02
N GLU A 188 -1.41 44.64 -39.49
CA GLU A 188 -0.87 45.07 -38.20
C GLU A 188 -1.41 44.22 -37.05
N ASP A 189 -2.71 43.94 -37.04
CA ASP A 189 -3.36 43.12 -36.02
C ASP A 189 -2.82 41.68 -36.04
N ILE A 190 -2.66 41.09 -37.24
CA ILE A 190 -2.06 39.76 -37.39
C ILE A 190 -0.59 39.76 -36.95
N ALA A 191 0.19 40.77 -37.35
CA ALA A 191 1.59 40.86 -36.94
C ALA A 191 1.75 40.95 -35.41
N LYS A 192 0.91 41.76 -34.75
CA LYS A 192 0.86 41.83 -33.28
C LYS A 192 0.51 40.49 -32.66
N GLU A 193 -0.52 39.81 -33.16
CA GLU A 193 -0.90 38.49 -32.64
C GLU A 193 0.25 37.49 -32.76
N ILE A 194 0.87 37.38 -33.94
CA ILE A 194 1.98 36.44 -34.20
C ILE A 194 3.17 36.69 -33.25
N THR A 195 3.45 37.95 -32.89
CA THR A 195 4.53 38.25 -31.93
C THR A 195 4.28 37.69 -30.53
N THR A 196 3.02 37.42 -30.15
CA THR A 196 2.70 36.78 -28.86
C THR A 196 2.93 35.27 -28.87
N TRP A 197 3.14 34.66 -30.04
CA TRP A 197 3.36 33.22 -30.17
C TRP A 197 4.82 32.86 -29.90
N GLU A 198 5.31 33.13 -28.68
CA GLU A 198 6.73 33.04 -28.34
C GLU A 198 7.29 31.60 -28.28
N ASP A 199 6.42 30.59 -28.09
CA ASP A 199 6.84 29.18 -28.02
C ASP A 199 7.46 28.73 -29.36
N PRO A 200 8.70 28.17 -29.36
CA PRO A 200 9.38 27.70 -30.56
C PRO A 200 8.56 26.72 -31.42
N LYS A 201 7.63 25.98 -30.83
CA LYS A 201 6.78 25.04 -31.58
C LYS A 201 5.93 25.74 -32.65
N TYR A 202 5.59 27.02 -32.48
CA TYR A 202 4.75 27.75 -33.45
C TYR A 202 5.52 28.35 -34.63
N GLU A 203 6.85 28.24 -34.66
CA GLU A 203 7.67 28.87 -35.71
C GLU A 203 7.30 28.45 -37.15
N PRO A 204 6.92 27.19 -37.43
CA PRO A 204 6.40 26.80 -38.74
C PRO A 204 5.12 27.55 -39.12
N LEU A 205 4.20 27.78 -38.17
CA LEU A 205 2.96 28.52 -38.39
C LEU A 205 3.22 30.00 -38.65
N LYS A 206 4.17 30.61 -37.92
CA LYS A 206 4.60 31.99 -38.18
C LYS A 206 5.16 32.13 -39.59
N THR A 207 6.05 31.21 -39.97
CA THR A 207 6.69 31.22 -41.29
C THR A 207 5.66 31.05 -42.42
N GLU A 208 4.71 30.12 -42.26
CA GLU A 208 3.61 29.90 -43.20
C GLU A 208 2.77 31.18 -43.38
N LEU A 209 2.37 31.81 -42.27
CA LEU A 209 1.50 32.98 -42.28
C LEU A 209 2.22 34.24 -42.80
N THR A 210 3.46 34.50 -42.37
CA THR A 210 4.27 35.63 -42.87
C THR A 210 4.50 35.53 -44.37
N SER A 211 4.89 34.36 -44.87
CA SER A 211 5.10 34.14 -46.32
C SER A 211 3.82 34.37 -47.13
N PHE A 212 2.67 33.95 -46.60
CA PHE A 212 1.38 34.19 -47.21
C PHE A 212 1.00 35.68 -47.23
N LEU A 213 1.18 36.38 -46.09
CA LEU A 213 0.93 37.82 -45.97
C LEU A 213 1.81 38.62 -46.93
N ASP A 214 3.10 38.30 -47.05
CA ASP A 214 4.02 38.97 -47.97
C ASP A 214 3.57 38.83 -49.43
N THR A 215 3.09 37.65 -49.81
CA THR A 215 2.55 37.39 -51.15
C THR A 215 1.30 38.23 -51.42
N GLN A 216 0.36 38.26 -50.48
CA GLN A 216 -0.88 39.03 -50.60
C GLN A 216 -0.65 40.54 -50.56
N ASN A 217 0.30 41.00 -49.74
CA ASN A 217 0.70 42.41 -49.64
C ASN A 217 1.45 42.90 -50.89
N THR A 218 2.17 42.00 -51.56
CA THR A 218 2.75 42.29 -52.86
C THR A 218 1.65 42.41 -53.93
N ALA A 219 0.67 41.50 -53.92
CA ALA A 219 -0.46 41.55 -54.83
C ALA A 219 -1.30 42.83 -54.65
N SER A 220 -1.47 43.31 -53.41
CA SER A 220 -2.28 44.50 -53.12
C SER A 220 -1.68 45.83 -53.58
N LYS A 221 -0.38 45.84 -53.89
CA LYS A 221 0.39 47.02 -54.35
C LYS A 221 0.47 47.14 -55.88
N LYS A 222 -0.18 46.24 -56.65
CA LYS A 222 -0.23 46.36 -58.11
C LYS A 222 -0.84 47.70 -58.53
N GLU A 223 -0.24 48.32 -59.54
CA GLU A 223 -0.58 49.69 -59.99
C GLU A 223 -2.04 49.85 -60.40
N ASN A 224 -2.65 48.79 -60.97
CA ASN A 224 -4.03 48.77 -61.46
C ASN A 224 -4.96 47.85 -60.64
N ILE A 225 -4.72 47.71 -59.33
CA ILE A 225 -5.57 46.83 -58.51
C ILE A 225 -7.01 47.33 -58.44
N THR A 226 -7.95 46.42 -58.67
CA THR A 226 -9.38 46.70 -58.59
C THR A 226 -9.90 46.57 -57.16
N LEU A 227 -11.05 47.20 -56.90
CA LEU A 227 -11.73 47.11 -55.60
C LEU A 227 -12.08 45.65 -55.23
N ASP A 228 -12.51 44.85 -56.20
CA ASP A 228 -12.91 43.46 -55.96
C ASP A 228 -11.70 42.56 -55.67
N GLU A 229 -10.57 42.77 -56.37
CA GLU A 229 -9.30 42.10 -56.02
C GLU A 229 -8.86 42.42 -54.59
N LEU A 230 -8.98 43.68 -54.16
CA LEU A 230 -8.70 44.06 -52.76
C LEU A 230 -9.60 43.35 -51.75
N LYS A 231 -10.91 43.23 -52.04
CA LYS A 231 -11.85 42.47 -51.18
C LYS A 231 -11.46 40.99 -51.09
N THR A 232 -11.10 40.37 -52.22
CA THR A 232 -10.64 38.98 -52.27
C THR A 232 -9.36 38.78 -51.47
N ILE A 233 -8.40 39.70 -51.57
CA ILE A 233 -7.16 39.66 -50.78
C ILE A 233 -7.47 39.69 -49.27
N ILE A 234 -8.29 40.64 -48.82
CA ILE A 234 -8.65 40.77 -47.40
C ILE A 234 -9.33 39.49 -46.89
N GLU A 235 -10.27 38.94 -47.65
CA GLU A 235 -10.99 37.72 -47.27
C GLU A 235 -10.05 36.51 -47.23
N SER A 236 -9.12 36.43 -48.19
CA SER A 236 -8.10 35.37 -48.24
C SER A 236 -7.17 35.42 -47.02
N ILE A 237 -6.76 36.62 -46.59
CA ILE A 237 -5.98 36.81 -45.36
C ILE A 237 -6.77 36.40 -44.11
N LYS A 238 -8.03 36.82 -43.98
CA LYS A 238 -8.89 36.44 -42.84
C LYS A 238 -9.04 34.92 -42.73
N ASN A 239 -9.32 34.26 -43.85
CA ASN A 239 -9.47 32.80 -43.88
C ASN A 239 -8.17 32.09 -43.54
N LYS A 240 -7.03 32.55 -44.08
CA LYS A 240 -5.73 31.93 -43.78
C LYS A 240 -5.34 32.11 -42.31
N PHE A 241 -5.61 33.28 -41.74
CA PHE A 241 -5.36 33.54 -40.33
C PHE A 241 -6.20 32.62 -39.42
N ASN A 242 -7.49 32.44 -39.71
CA ASN A 242 -8.36 31.53 -38.95
C ASN A 242 -7.90 30.06 -39.07
N GLU A 243 -7.48 29.62 -40.26
CA GLU A 243 -6.92 28.28 -40.47
C GLU A 243 -5.66 28.07 -39.60
N VAL A 244 -4.73 29.02 -39.62
CA VAL A 244 -3.48 28.95 -38.85
C VAL A 244 -3.74 29.01 -37.35
N GLN A 245 -4.71 29.82 -36.89
CA GLN A 245 -5.17 29.79 -35.49
C GLN A 245 -5.73 28.42 -35.10
N GLY A 246 -6.50 27.77 -35.98
CA GLY A 246 -6.97 26.40 -35.77
C GLY A 246 -5.82 25.41 -35.60
N LYS A 247 -4.79 25.49 -36.45
CA LYS A 247 -3.57 24.67 -36.32
C LYS A 247 -2.85 24.94 -35.00
N LYS A 248 -2.74 26.20 -34.57
CA LYS A 248 -2.12 26.58 -33.29
C LYS A 248 -2.83 25.89 -32.11
N LEU A 249 -4.17 25.92 -32.09
CA LEU A 249 -4.96 25.28 -31.03
C LEU A 249 -4.74 23.76 -30.98
N GLU A 250 -4.60 23.10 -32.12
CA GLU A 250 -4.30 21.66 -32.15
C GLU A 250 -2.86 21.37 -31.67
N MET A 251 -1.88 22.21 -32.02
CA MET A 251 -0.52 22.09 -31.48
C MET A 251 -0.48 22.30 -29.96
N ASP A 252 -1.33 23.17 -29.43
CA ASP A 252 -1.48 23.36 -27.98
C ASP A 252 -2.08 22.15 -27.30
N LYS A 253 -3.13 21.58 -27.89
CA LYS A 253 -3.74 20.35 -27.41
C LYS A 253 -2.75 19.19 -27.39
N GLU A 254 -1.98 18.99 -28.47
CA GLU A 254 -1.02 17.88 -28.56
C GLU A 254 0.15 18.06 -27.56
N ALA A 255 0.66 19.28 -27.38
CA ALA A 255 1.70 19.55 -26.38
C ALA A 255 1.24 19.22 -24.94
N ILE A 256 0.00 19.57 -24.59
CA ILE A 256 -0.57 19.25 -23.26
C ILE A 256 -0.78 17.72 -23.12
N LYS A 257 -1.22 17.05 -24.19
CA LYS A 257 -1.36 15.60 -24.21
C LYS A 257 0.00 14.89 -24.04
N ASP A 258 1.07 15.41 -24.64
CA ASP A 258 2.44 14.89 -24.47
C ASP A 258 2.97 15.10 -23.04
N GLU A 259 2.66 16.23 -22.41
CA GLU A 259 2.95 16.44 -20.97
C GLU A 259 2.24 15.37 -20.12
N LEU A 260 0.95 15.16 -20.36
CA LEU A 260 0.18 14.13 -19.65
C LEU A 260 0.78 12.73 -19.88
N ASN A 261 1.18 12.40 -21.11
CA ASN A 261 1.78 11.12 -21.44
C ASN A 261 3.13 10.90 -20.72
N THR A 262 3.94 11.97 -20.61
CA THR A 262 5.19 11.96 -19.83
C THR A 262 4.90 11.71 -18.35
N LEU A 263 3.91 12.39 -17.78
CA LEU A 263 3.49 12.18 -16.39
C LEU A 263 2.95 10.77 -16.15
N VAL A 264 2.21 10.20 -17.09
CA VAL A 264 1.73 8.81 -17.02
C VAL A 264 2.90 7.83 -16.98
N THR A 265 3.95 8.07 -17.77
CA THR A 265 5.16 7.24 -17.77
C THR A 265 5.86 7.31 -16.42
N ASN A 266 6.05 8.51 -15.87
CA ASN A 266 6.64 8.71 -14.55
C ASN A 266 5.79 8.06 -13.44
N ALA A 267 4.47 8.23 -13.49
CA ALA A 267 3.53 7.67 -12.53
C ALA A 267 3.52 6.12 -12.56
N THR A 268 3.65 5.53 -13.76
CA THR A 268 3.72 4.06 -13.91
C THR A 268 4.98 3.51 -13.23
N SER A 269 6.12 4.20 -13.35
CA SER A 269 7.35 3.83 -12.62
C SER A 269 7.17 3.90 -11.09
N ILE A 270 6.46 4.92 -10.59
CA ILE A 270 6.13 5.06 -9.16
C ILE A 270 5.21 3.92 -8.70
N LEU A 271 4.24 3.51 -9.53
CA LEU A 271 3.29 2.42 -9.23
C LEU A 271 3.99 1.07 -9.02
N GLU A 272 5.10 0.83 -9.73
CA GLU A 272 5.93 -0.37 -9.62
C GLU A 272 6.79 -0.39 -8.34
N SER A 273 6.88 0.73 -7.60
CA SER A 273 7.66 0.80 -6.37
C SER A 273 7.19 -0.23 -5.33
N PRO A 274 8.09 -1.06 -4.76
CA PRO A 274 7.73 -2.04 -3.74
C PRO A 274 7.33 -1.38 -2.41
N TYR A 275 7.66 -0.09 -2.24
CA TYR A 275 7.26 0.72 -1.09
C TYR A 275 5.84 1.26 -1.19
N LEU A 276 5.21 1.21 -2.36
CA LEU A 276 3.80 1.60 -2.49
C LEU A 276 2.92 0.40 -2.10
N ILE A 277 2.08 0.58 -1.08
CA ILE A 277 1.16 -0.46 -0.59
C ILE A 277 -0.28 0.05 -0.59
N ASN A 278 -1.24 -0.86 -0.45
CA ASN A 278 -2.61 -0.49 -0.14
C ASN A 278 -2.75 -0.17 1.36
N GLY A 279 -3.16 1.05 1.68
CA GLY A 279 -3.54 1.45 3.04
C GLY A 279 -4.87 0.85 3.49
N THR A 280 -5.21 1.03 4.77
CA THR A 280 -6.50 0.58 5.37
C THR A 280 -7.71 1.43 4.97
N ASP A 281 -7.48 2.65 4.49
CA ASP A 281 -8.47 3.46 3.78
C ASP A 281 -8.11 3.43 2.29
N ASN A 282 -9.09 3.50 1.38
CA ASN A 282 -9.02 3.34 -0.10
C ASN A 282 -7.99 4.20 -0.86
N THR A 283 -6.73 4.18 -0.45
CA THR A 283 -5.78 5.26 -0.69
C THR A 283 -4.38 4.61 -0.64
N ASN A 284 -3.93 4.14 -1.81
CA ASN A 284 -2.79 4.78 -2.52
C ASN A 284 -2.09 3.96 -3.60
N LYS A 285 -2.28 2.63 -3.71
CA LYS A 285 -1.80 1.92 -4.91
C LYS A 285 -2.92 1.76 -5.93
N ASP A 286 -4.06 1.25 -5.51
CA ASP A 286 -5.20 1.02 -6.41
C ASP A 286 -5.79 2.34 -6.92
N HIS A 287 -6.03 3.31 -6.04
CA HIS A 287 -6.48 4.64 -6.46
C HIS A 287 -5.47 5.34 -7.38
N PHE A 288 -4.16 5.23 -7.09
CA PHE A 288 -3.13 5.80 -7.97
C PHE A 288 -3.15 5.13 -9.35
N ASN A 289 -3.31 3.80 -9.40
CA ASN A 289 -3.48 3.06 -10.65
C ASN A 289 -4.76 3.48 -11.40
N GLU A 290 -5.89 3.71 -10.72
CA GLU A 290 -7.11 4.23 -11.34
C GLU A 290 -6.87 5.60 -12.01
N VAL A 291 -6.17 6.52 -11.34
CA VAL A 291 -5.83 7.83 -11.92
C VAL A 291 -4.90 7.67 -13.13
N ILE A 292 -3.94 6.73 -13.09
CA ILE A 292 -3.06 6.42 -14.23
C ILE A 292 -3.86 5.85 -15.40
N GLU A 293 -4.74 4.87 -15.17
CA GLU A 293 -5.54 4.24 -16.22
C GLU A 293 -6.52 5.24 -16.85
N PHE A 294 -7.18 6.08 -16.03
CA PHE A 294 -8.02 7.16 -16.56
C PHE A 294 -7.22 8.16 -17.42
N SER A 295 -5.99 8.47 -17.02
CA SER A 295 -5.09 9.31 -17.84
C SER A 295 -4.75 8.66 -19.18
N LYS A 296 -4.47 7.34 -19.20
CA LYS A 296 -4.23 6.56 -20.42
C LYS A 296 -5.46 6.53 -21.33
N GLU A 297 -6.65 6.42 -20.77
CA GLU A 297 -7.92 6.47 -21.52
C GLU A 297 -8.13 7.84 -22.19
N LEU A 298 -7.88 8.93 -21.47
CA LEU A 298 -7.99 10.28 -22.03
C LEU A 298 -7.00 10.52 -23.18
N ILE A 299 -5.77 10.01 -23.08
CA ILE A 299 -4.76 10.10 -24.16
C ILE A 299 -5.22 9.34 -25.42
N LYS A 300 -5.85 8.17 -25.26
CA LYS A 300 -6.33 7.34 -26.37
C LYS A 300 -7.57 7.93 -27.06
N LYS A 301 -8.31 8.81 -26.39
CA LYS A 301 -9.56 9.38 -26.90
C LYS A 301 -9.27 10.61 -27.78
N PRO A 302 -9.57 10.57 -29.08
CA PRO A 302 -9.21 11.65 -30.02
C PRO A 302 -9.95 12.97 -29.76
N ASP A 303 -11.16 12.89 -29.18
CA ASP A 303 -12.03 14.05 -28.93
C ASP A 303 -11.81 14.72 -27.56
N THR A 304 -10.74 14.37 -26.86
CA THR A 304 -10.42 14.97 -25.56
C THR A 304 -9.99 16.42 -25.74
N THR A 305 -10.54 17.34 -24.93
CA THR A 305 -10.24 18.77 -24.99
C THR A 305 -8.97 19.10 -24.19
N SER A 306 -8.28 20.19 -24.55
CA SER A 306 -7.11 20.69 -23.82
C SER A 306 -7.41 20.93 -22.33
N GLU A 307 -8.60 21.44 -22.02
CA GLU A 307 -9.04 21.65 -20.63
C GLU A 307 -9.11 20.34 -19.84
N LYS A 308 -9.62 19.26 -20.45
CA LYS A 308 -9.65 17.94 -19.81
C LYS A 308 -8.26 17.38 -19.57
N TYR A 309 -7.33 17.57 -20.52
CA TYR A 309 -5.94 17.17 -20.29
C TYR A 309 -5.31 17.96 -19.13
N SER A 310 -5.49 19.29 -19.07
CA SER A 310 -4.95 20.13 -17.99
C SER A 310 -5.53 19.77 -16.60
N GLN A 311 -6.84 19.50 -16.53
CA GLN A 311 -7.48 19.01 -15.31
C GLN A 311 -6.87 17.67 -14.87
N GLN A 312 -6.68 16.74 -15.82
CA GLN A 312 -6.09 15.45 -15.51
C GLN A 312 -4.62 15.52 -15.13
N ILE A 313 -3.83 16.42 -15.74
CA ILE A 313 -2.44 16.69 -15.34
C ILE A 313 -2.38 17.09 -13.87
N SER A 314 -3.30 17.96 -13.43
CA SER A 314 -3.36 18.41 -12.04
C SER A 314 -3.71 17.25 -11.10
N ALA A 315 -4.69 16.42 -11.47
CA ALA A 315 -5.08 15.24 -10.70
C ALA A 315 -3.94 14.22 -10.60
N LEU A 316 -3.26 13.92 -11.71
CA LEU A 316 -2.14 12.98 -11.74
C LEU A 316 -0.92 13.49 -10.97
N LYS A 317 -0.59 14.79 -11.05
CA LYS A 317 0.48 15.42 -10.24
C LYS A 317 0.19 15.29 -8.74
N ASN A 318 -1.04 15.55 -8.32
CA ASN A 318 -1.44 15.37 -6.92
C ASN A 318 -1.30 13.91 -6.49
N ALA A 319 -1.77 12.96 -7.30
CA ALA A 319 -1.68 11.54 -7.00
C ALA A 319 -0.22 11.04 -6.94
N ILE A 320 0.64 11.53 -7.83
CA ILE A 320 2.10 11.30 -7.80
C ILE A 320 2.68 11.76 -6.46
N ASN A 321 2.41 13.01 -6.05
CA ASN A 321 2.94 13.56 -4.81
C ASN A 321 2.51 12.72 -3.58
N THR A 322 1.23 12.31 -3.52
CA THR A 322 0.73 11.46 -2.44
C THR A 322 1.38 10.07 -2.44
N ALA A 323 1.61 9.47 -3.60
CA ALA A 323 2.29 8.19 -3.72
C ALA A 323 3.77 8.28 -3.27
N GLU A 324 4.48 9.36 -3.67
CA GLU A 324 5.86 9.60 -3.24
C GLU A 324 5.97 9.83 -1.72
N GLU A 325 5.03 10.57 -1.12
CA GLU A 325 4.99 10.81 0.32
C GLU A 325 4.83 9.49 1.10
N GLN A 326 3.96 8.60 0.64
CA GLN A 326 3.82 7.27 1.23
C GLN A 326 5.06 6.39 1.08
N ILE A 327 5.64 6.35 -0.13
CA ILE A 327 6.89 5.62 -0.39
C ILE A 327 7.97 6.10 0.59
N ASN A 328 8.11 7.41 0.78
CA ASN A 328 9.06 7.99 1.71
C ASN A 328 8.73 7.64 3.17
N THR A 329 7.46 7.66 3.56
CA THR A 329 7.01 7.31 4.93
C THR A 329 7.38 5.86 5.27
N GLN A 330 7.01 4.90 4.42
CA GLN A 330 7.33 3.49 4.65
C GLN A 330 8.84 3.22 4.64
N ARG A 331 9.56 3.84 3.70
CA ARG A 331 11.01 3.74 3.63
C ARG A 331 11.65 4.23 4.92
N ASN A 332 11.23 5.39 5.40
CA ASN A 332 11.76 5.98 6.64
C ASN A 332 11.40 5.15 7.87
N GLU A 333 10.20 4.57 7.94
CA GLU A 333 9.80 3.66 9.02
C GLU A 333 10.70 2.41 9.07
N LEU A 334 10.95 1.78 7.91
CA LEU A 334 11.85 0.62 7.83
C LEU A 334 13.30 1.00 8.16
N LEU A 335 13.79 2.15 7.69
CA LEU A 335 15.12 2.65 8.07
C LEU A 335 15.22 2.91 9.57
N SER A 336 14.17 3.46 10.19
CA SER A 336 14.11 3.66 11.64
C SER A 336 14.16 2.33 12.39
N LYS A 337 13.40 1.33 11.95
CA LYS A 337 13.44 -0.03 12.51
C LYS A 337 14.83 -0.66 12.38
N LEU A 338 15.50 -0.48 11.23
CA LEU A 338 16.85 -0.98 11.05
C LEU A 338 17.85 -0.28 12.00
N ARG A 339 17.78 1.04 12.15
CA ARG A 339 18.60 1.79 13.12
C ARG A 339 18.38 1.31 14.54
N GLU A 340 17.13 1.21 14.96
CA GLU A 340 16.77 0.72 16.30
C GLU A 340 17.38 -0.66 16.56
N ARG A 341 17.31 -1.58 15.59
CA ARG A 341 17.89 -2.92 15.72
C ARG A 341 19.42 -2.92 15.79
N VAL A 342 20.08 -2.03 15.07
CA VAL A 342 21.54 -1.89 15.11
C VAL A 342 22.01 -1.23 16.41
N GLU A 343 21.25 -0.26 16.93
CA GLU A 343 21.58 0.51 18.14
C GLU A 343 21.18 -0.20 19.45
N LEU A 344 20.27 -1.18 19.39
CA LEU A 344 19.78 -1.91 20.55
C LEU A 344 20.95 -2.58 21.30
N PRO A 345 21.26 -2.15 22.55
CA PRO A 345 22.34 -2.72 23.32
C PRO A 345 22.03 -4.16 23.63
N SER A 346 23.02 -5.02 23.40
CA SER A 346 22.93 -6.42 23.70
C SER A 346 23.52 -6.64 25.09
N ASP A 347 22.71 -6.43 26.13
CA ASP A 347 23.10 -6.60 27.56
C ASP A 347 23.78 -7.95 27.85
N TYR A 348 23.46 -8.93 27.02
CA TYR A 348 23.98 -10.27 27.04
C TYR A 348 25.47 -10.38 26.63
N LEU A 349 26.04 -9.37 25.96
CA LEU A 349 27.48 -9.28 25.66
C LEU A 349 28.35 -9.17 26.95
N ASN A 350 27.74 -8.76 28.06
CA ASN A 350 28.45 -8.61 29.33
C ASN A 350 28.47 -9.87 30.20
N ASP A 351 27.73 -10.92 29.83
CA ASP A 351 27.68 -12.19 30.57
C ASP A 351 29.06 -12.87 30.57
N GLU A 352 29.58 -13.16 31.76
CA GLU A 352 30.89 -13.80 31.96
C GLU A 352 31.02 -15.15 31.26
N GLU A 353 29.91 -15.88 31.12
CA GLU A 353 29.88 -17.21 30.52
C GLU A 353 29.79 -17.14 28.99
N PHE A 354 29.17 -16.07 28.47
CA PHE A 354 29.24 -15.72 27.05
C PHE A 354 30.67 -15.37 26.63
N LYS A 355 31.38 -14.55 27.43
CA LYS A 355 32.78 -14.18 27.19
C LYS A 355 33.76 -15.36 27.18
N LYS A 356 33.40 -16.48 27.82
CA LYS A 356 34.22 -17.71 27.86
C LYS A 356 34.04 -18.63 26.65
N ASN A 357 32.99 -18.44 25.85
CA ASN A 357 32.72 -19.27 24.67
C ASN A 357 32.52 -18.41 23.41
N THR A 358 33.63 -17.85 22.92
CA THR A 358 33.69 -16.87 21.83
C THR A 358 33.81 -17.52 20.44
N LYS A 359 32.96 -18.49 20.11
CA LYS A 359 32.91 -18.97 18.71
C LYS A 359 32.23 -17.94 17.82
N ASN A 360 32.96 -16.96 17.26
CA ASN A 360 32.54 -16.13 16.11
C ASN A 360 31.14 -15.46 16.16
N LEU A 361 30.40 -15.50 17.28
CA LEU A 361 29.03 -14.99 17.38
C LEU A 361 29.04 -13.45 17.36
N ASP A 362 29.95 -12.84 18.11
CA ASP A 362 30.21 -11.41 18.04
C ASP A 362 30.68 -11.00 16.63
N THR A 363 31.54 -11.80 16.00
CA THR A 363 31.99 -11.54 14.62
C THR A 363 30.84 -11.63 13.62
N THR A 364 29.91 -12.56 13.80
CA THR A 364 28.74 -12.73 12.93
C THR A 364 27.74 -11.59 13.13
N LEU A 365 27.41 -11.25 14.39
CA LEU A 365 26.55 -10.13 14.71
C LEU A 365 27.15 -8.80 14.22
N ASN A 366 28.44 -8.56 14.47
CA ASN A 366 29.14 -7.37 13.98
C ASN A 366 29.18 -7.33 12.45
N SER A 367 29.37 -8.47 11.76
CA SER A 367 29.27 -8.54 10.30
C SER A 367 27.87 -8.18 9.79
N GLU A 368 26.80 -8.67 10.42
CA GLU A 368 25.43 -8.31 10.02
C GLU A 368 25.11 -6.83 10.35
N ILE A 369 25.62 -6.31 11.46
CA ILE A 369 25.54 -4.87 11.81
C ILE A 369 26.31 -4.02 10.80
N GLU A 370 27.51 -4.42 10.36
CA GLU A 370 28.28 -3.72 9.33
C GLU A 370 27.53 -3.66 8.01
N LYS A 371 26.91 -4.77 7.58
CA LYS A 371 26.05 -4.81 6.39
C LYS A 371 24.82 -3.90 6.54
N ALA A 372 24.18 -3.90 7.70
CA ALA A 372 23.06 -3.01 8.00
C ALA A 372 23.49 -1.53 7.99
N ASN A 373 24.64 -1.20 8.57
CA ASN A 373 25.21 0.15 8.56
C ASN A 373 25.57 0.61 7.14
N ALA A 374 26.04 -0.28 6.27
CA ALA A 374 26.26 0.04 4.87
C ALA A 374 24.95 0.45 4.17
N ILE A 375 23.82 -0.19 4.49
CA ILE A 375 22.49 0.18 4.00
C ILE A 375 22.04 1.54 4.57
N LEU A 376 22.35 1.83 5.84
CA LEU A 376 22.02 3.11 6.48
C LEU A 376 22.87 4.29 5.99
N SER A 377 24.04 4.00 5.40
CA SER A 377 25.01 5.00 4.95
C SER A 377 24.80 5.48 3.51
N VAL A 378 24.03 4.74 2.71
CA VAL A 378 23.68 5.13 1.34
C VAL A 378 22.48 6.08 1.31
N ASP A 379 22.27 6.78 0.19
CA ASP A 379 21.08 7.61 0.00
C ASP A 379 19.81 6.76 0.21
N PRO A 380 18.95 7.09 1.19
CA PRO A 380 17.70 6.38 1.46
C PRO A 380 16.88 6.09 0.21
N LYS A 381 16.84 7.03 -0.75
CA LYS A 381 16.02 6.90 -1.96
C LYS A 381 16.46 5.75 -2.87
N THR A 382 17.71 5.32 -2.76
CA THR A 382 18.30 4.26 -3.59
C THR A 382 18.14 2.86 -2.99
N VAL A 383 17.74 2.76 -1.73
CA VAL A 383 17.58 1.47 -1.04
C VAL A 383 16.29 0.80 -1.49
N LEU A 384 16.38 -0.49 -1.85
CA LEU A 384 15.23 -1.32 -2.23
C LEU A 384 14.58 -1.95 -0.98
N LYS A 385 13.24 -2.03 -0.97
CA LYS A 385 12.46 -2.57 0.16
C LYS A 385 12.89 -3.99 0.57
N PRO A 386 13.11 -4.95 -0.36
CA PRO A 386 13.54 -6.29 0.02
C PRO A 386 14.87 -6.31 0.78
N ASN A 387 15.81 -5.41 0.42
CA ASN A 387 17.11 -5.33 1.08
C ASN A 387 16.96 -4.82 2.53
N LEU A 388 16.08 -3.83 2.74
CA LEU A 388 15.77 -3.28 4.06
C LEU A 388 15.11 -4.34 4.97
N VAL A 389 14.09 -5.04 4.45
CA VAL A 389 13.40 -6.10 5.20
C VAL A 389 14.36 -7.24 5.54
N ALA A 390 15.14 -7.73 4.56
CA ALA A 390 16.09 -8.81 4.78
C ALA A 390 17.17 -8.43 5.82
N ALA A 391 17.64 -7.18 5.82
CA ALA A 391 18.61 -6.71 6.81
C ALA A 391 18.00 -6.65 8.22
N ILE A 392 16.77 -6.13 8.37
CA ILE A 392 16.06 -6.11 9.66
C ILE A 392 15.87 -7.54 10.18
N GLU A 393 15.41 -8.46 9.33
CA GLU A 393 15.21 -9.87 9.69
C GLU A 393 16.53 -10.52 10.10
N LYS A 394 17.60 -10.35 9.32
CA LYS A 394 18.91 -10.95 9.62
C LYS A 394 19.51 -10.46 10.94
N VAL A 395 19.45 -9.15 11.21
CA VAL A 395 19.94 -8.59 12.48
C VAL A 395 19.09 -9.14 13.64
N THR A 396 17.76 -9.15 13.50
CA THR A 396 16.84 -9.65 14.54
C THR A 396 17.06 -11.14 14.82
N GLU A 397 17.09 -11.98 13.79
CA GLU A 397 17.36 -13.43 13.89
C GLU A 397 18.69 -13.70 14.59
N THR A 398 19.73 -12.93 14.26
CA THR A 398 21.06 -13.09 14.85
C THR A 398 21.06 -12.71 16.32
N GLN A 399 20.43 -11.58 16.68
CA GLN A 399 20.30 -11.13 18.08
C GLN A 399 19.51 -12.15 18.94
N GLU A 400 18.38 -12.65 18.44
CA GLU A 400 17.58 -13.68 19.12
C GLU A 400 18.36 -15.01 19.24
N GLY A 401 19.10 -15.39 18.19
CA GLY A 401 19.95 -16.57 18.21
C GLY A 401 21.03 -16.50 19.29
N VAL A 402 21.65 -15.32 19.48
CA VAL A 402 22.65 -15.11 20.53
C VAL A 402 22.03 -15.13 21.93
N GLN A 403 20.87 -14.49 22.15
CA GLN A 403 20.16 -14.56 23.44
C GLN A 403 19.81 -16.00 23.85
N ASN A 404 19.32 -16.79 22.89
CA ASN A 404 19.00 -18.20 23.13
C ASN A 404 20.24 -19.03 23.46
N TYR A 405 21.36 -18.75 22.79
CA TYR A 405 22.64 -19.40 23.08
C TYR A 405 23.15 -19.09 24.50
N ILE A 406 23.03 -17.83 24.94
CA ILE A 406 23.44 -17.41 26.29
C ILE A 406 22.57 -18.06 27.36
N SER A 407 21.26 -18.11 27.14
CA SER A 407 20.34 -18.84 28.02
C SER A 407 20.74 -20.32 28.15
N ALA A 408 21.16 -20.94 27.03
CA ALA A 408 21.65 -22.32 27.02
C ALA A 408 22.97 -22.51 27.79
N LEU A 409 23.91 -21.56 27.70
CA LEU A 409 25.14 -21.58 28.49
C LEU A 409 24.85 -21.47 29.99
N ASN A 410 23.93 -20.59 30.39
CA ASN A 410 23.52 -20.43 31.78
C ASN A 410 22.80 -21.68 32.33
N ASP A 411 21.96 -22.32 31.51
CA ASP A 411 21.35 -23.62 31.85
C ASP A 411 22.43 -24.72 32.04
N LEU A 412 23.46 -24.77 31.18
CA LEU A 412 24.59 -25.70 31.32
C LEU A 412 25.43 -25.43 32.57
N LYS A 413 25.72 -24.17 32.88
CA LYS A 413 26.45 -23.78 34.09
C LYS A 413 25.71 -24.28 35.33
N SER A 414 24.42 -23.97 35.41
CA SER A 414 23.53 -24.42 36.48
C SER A 414 23.51 -25.95 36.60
N LEU A 415 23.51 -26.65 35.45
CA LEU A 415 23.56 -28.11 35.40
C LEU A 415 24.87 -28.69 35.96
N LYS A 416 26.02 -28.07 35.64
CA LYS A 416 27.35 -28.49 36.13
C LYS A 416 27.53 -28.22 37.62
N GLU A 417 27.19 -27.01 38.08
CA GLU A 417 27.22 -26.66 39.51
C GLU A 417 26.37 -27.64 40.33
N TYR A 418 25.23 -28.04 39.77
CA TYR A 418 24.35 -29.00 40.39
C TYR A 418 24.92 -30.43 40.40
N ARG A 419 25.49 -30.91 39.28
CA ARG A 419 26.23 -32.20 39.23
C ARG A 419 27.28 -32.25 40.34
N ASP A 420 28.03 -31.18 40.53
CA ASP A 420 29.09 -31.13 41.55
C ASP A 420 28.54 -31.23 42.97
N LYS A 421 27.37 -30.63 43.26
CA LYS A 421 26.70 -30.76 44.57
C LYS A 421 26.23 -32.18 44.89
N ILE A 422 25.79 -32.94 43.89
CA ILE A 422 25.24 -34.29 44.11
C ILE A 422 26.30 -35.40 44.00
N LYS A 423 27.47 -35.09 43.43
CA LYS A 423 28.56 -36.04 43.21
C LYS A 423 29.06 -36.73 44.47
N ASP A 424 29.04 -36.00 45.58
CA ASP A 424 29.48 -36.53 46.87
C ASP A 424 28.36 -37.29 47.61
N LYS A 425 27.10 -37.19 47.15
CA LYS A 425 25.92 -37.79 47.79
C LYS A 425 25.41 -39.07 47.11
N TYR A 426 25.65 -39.24 45.80
CA TYR A 426 25.13 -40.36 45.01
C TYR A 426 26.26 -41.09 44.27
N THR A 427 26.69 -42.24 44.82
CA THR A 427 27.82 -43.00 44.28
C THR A 427 27.48 -43.87 43.07
N LEU A 428 26.18 -44.14 42.80
CA LEU A 428 25.78 -45.19 41.86
C LEU A 428 25.25 -44.73 40.49
N LYS A 429 24.91 -43.45 40.23
CA LYS A 429 24.33 -43.02 38.93
C LYS A 429 24.65 -41.59 38.47
N ILE A 430 25.91 -41.16 38.56
CA ILE A 430 26.32 -39.86 37.98
C ILE A 430 26.70 -39.95 36.49
N GLU A 431 26.90 -41.16 35.97
CA GLU A 431 27.35 -41.41 34.60
C GLU A 431 26.33 -40.96 33.55
N ASP A 432 25.03 -41.19 33.77
CA ASP A 432 23.96 -40.74 32.89
C ASP A 432 23.91 -39.20 32.80
N LEU A 433 24.01 -38.52 33.95
CA LEU A 433 24.04 -37.05 34.01
C LEU A 433 25.30 -36.49 33.33
N ASN A 434 26.45 -37.15 33.49
CA ASN A 434 27.69 -36.78 32.79
C ASN A 434 27.57 -36.98 31.28
N HIS A 435 26.92 -38.06 30.83
CA HIS A 435 26.65 -38.31 29.42
C HIS A 435 25.75 -37.23 28.81
N ASP A 436 24.71 -36.82 29.54
CA ASP A 436 23.80 -35.75 29.12
C ASP A 436 24.50 -34.37 29.08
N ILE A 437 25.32 -34.05 30.09
CA ILE A 437 26.14 -32.83 30.12
C ILE A 437 27.11 -32.81 28.93
N ASN A 438 27.84 -33.89 28.69
CA ASN A 438 28.80 -33.99 27.58
C ASN A 438 28.09 -33.91 26.21
N SER A 439 26.91 -34.52 26.09
CA SER A 439 26.07 -34.43 24.88
C SER A 439 25.57 -33.01 24.65
N TYR A 440 25.21 -32.29 25.71
CA TYR A 440 24.82 -30.88 25.65
C TYR A 440 25.98 -29.97 25.25
N GLU A 441 27.14 -30.13 25.88
CA GLU A 441 28.38 -29.41 25.51
C GLU A 441 28.78 -29.65 24.05
N THR A 442 28.73 -30.91 23.61
CA THR A 442 29.03 -31.28 22.22
C THR A 442 28.03 -30.66 21.25
N SER A 443 26.75 -30.59 21.62
CA SER A 443 25.69 -30.01 20.78
C SER A 443 25.79 -28.48 20.70
N LEU A 444 26.07 -27.81 21.82
CA LEU A 444 26.41 -26.38 21.84
C LEU A 444 27.67 -26.07 21.04
N GLY A 445 28.59 -27.04 20.91
CA GLY A 445 29.81 -26.91 20.14
C GLY A 445 29.64 -26.99 18.61
N ARG A 446 28.48 -27.41 18.08
CA ARG A 446 28.33 -27.81 16.66
C ARG A 446 27.67 -26.79 15.70
N ASN A 447 26.99 -25.72 16.16
CA ASN A 447 26.55 -24.48 15.45
C ASN A 447 25.23 -23.93 16.05
N TYR A 448 24.89 -22.65 15.77
CA TYR A 448 23.69 -21.91 16.22
C TYR A 448 22.48 -22.80 16.58
N PRO A 449 22.05 -22.88 17.85
CA PRO A 449 20.85 -23.63 18.19
C PRO A 449 19.61 -22.86 17.72
N SER A 450 18.87 -23.42 16.77
CA SER A 450 17.51 -22.95 16.47
C SER A 450 16.63 -23.11 17.72
N LEU A 451 15.57 -22.30 17.83
CA LEU A 451 14.55 -22.36 18.90
C LEU A 451 14.04 -23.80 19.13
N LYS A 452 13.92 -24.58 18.06
CA LYS A 452 13.48 -25.97 18.07
C LYS A 452 14.52 -26.93 18.65
N ALA A 453 15.81 -26.69 18.38
CA ALA A 453 16.90 -27.46 18.97
C ALA A 453 17.02 -27.16 20.48
N TYR A 454 16.93 -25.88 20.86
CA TYR A 454 16.96 -25.44 22.25
C TYR A 454 15.83 -26.04 23.09
N ALA A 455 14.58 -25.99 22.60
CA ALA A 455 13.43 -26.58 23.29
C ALA A 455 13.54 -28.11 23.42
N SER A 456 14.00 -28.79 22.36
CA SER A 456 14.18 -30.24 22.37
C SER A 456 15.25 -30.68 23.39
N LEU A 457 16.36 -29.95 23.45
CA LEU A 457 17.47 -30.20 24.38
C LEU A 457 17.09 -29.88 25.84
N LYS A 458 16.38 -28.78 26.10
CA LYS A 458 15.86 -28.45 27.44
C LYS A 458 14.91 -29.54 27.97
N SER A 459 14.07 -30.09 27.10
CA SER A 459 13.20 -31.23 27.45
C SER A 459 13.98 -32.53 27.72
N PHE A 460 15.17 -32.67 27.12
CA PHE A 460 16.03 -33.83 27.32
C PHE A 460 16.75 -33.76 28.67
N ILE A 461 17.27 -32.59 29.04
CA ILE A 461 17.88 -32.34 30.37
C ILE A 461 16.85 -32.53 31.49
N ALA A 462 15.64 -32.00 31.33
CA ALA A 462 14.57 -32.20 32.31
C ALA A 462 14.24 -33.69 32.48
N ARG A 463 14.24 -34.47 31.39
CA ARG A 463 14.03 -35.92 31.44
C ARG A 463 15.17 -36.68 32.12
N GLY A 464 16.43 -36.32 31.85
CA GLY A 464 17.62 -36.95 32.47
C GLY A 464 17.67 -36.73 33.98
N LYS A 465 17.44 -35.48 34.43
CA LYS A 465 17.32 -35.12 35.85
C LYS A 465 16.23 -35.93 36.55
N ASN A 466 15.04 -35.95 35.98
CA ASN A 466 13.87 -36.56 36.61
C ASN A 466 13.97 -38.09 36.72
N LYS A 467 14.65 -38.73 35.76
CA LYS A 467 14.83 -40.19 35.75
C LYS A 467 15.82 -40.67 36.81
N ALA A 468 16.88 -39.90 37.10
CA ALA A 468 17.88 -40.28 38.11
C ALA A 468 17.29 -40.29 39.53
N VAL A 469 16.56 -39.24 39.91
CA VAL A 469 15.93 -39.09 41.24
C VAL A 469 14.89 -40.18 41.52
N ILE A 470 14.03 -40.47 40.54
CA ILE A 470 13.04 -41.55 40.64
C ILE A 470 13.73 -42.91 40.76
N ASN A 471 14.77 -43.15 39.95
CA ASN A 471 15.48 -44.42 39.97
C ASN A 471 16.15 -44.69 41.33
N ASP A 472 16.78 -43.67 41.93
CA ASP A 472 17.45 -43.82 43.22
C ASP A 472 16.44 -43.96 44.37
N PHE A 473 15.36 -43.17 44.36
CA PHE A 473 14.26 -43.36 45.31
C PHE A 473 13.69 -44.78 45.26
N ASN A 474 13.39 -45.28 44.06
CA ASN A 474 12.88 -46.63 43.87
C ASN A 474 13.90 -47.70 44.30
N ALA A 475 15.19 -47.49 44.00
CA ALA A 475 16.25 -48.41 44.40
C ALA A 475 16.40 -48.49 45.92
N TYR A 476 16.47 -47.35 46.62
CA TYR A 476 16.55 -47.33 48.09
C TYR A 476 15.27 -47.83 48.75
N LYS A 477 14.09 -47.51 48.19
CA LYS A 477 12.82 -48.07 48.68
C LYS A 477 12.78 -49.59 48.53
N SER A 478 13.22 -50.12 47.39
CA SER A 478 13.35 -51.57 47.18
C SER A 478 14.32 -52.19 48.17
N ALA A 479 15.52 -51.60 48.32
CA ALA A 479 16.54 -52.09 49.25
C ALA A 479 16.06 -52.08 50.71
N ILE A 480 15.33 -51.03 51.15
CA ILE A 480 14.72 -50.98 52.48
C ILE A 480 13.68 -52.08 52.65
N ASN A 481 12.82 -52.30 51.66
CA ASN A 481 11.79 -53.35 51.71
C ASN A 481 12.40 -54.75 51.72
N GLU A 482 13.38 -55.02 50.86
CA GLU A 482 14.14 -56.27 50.85
C GLU A 482 14.84 -56.49 52.19
N PHE A 483 15.46 -55.44 52.74
CA PHE A 483 16.05 -55.51 54.07
C PHE A 483 14.99 -55.88 55.11
N LYS A 484 13.87 -55.15 55.22
CA LYS A 484 12.79 -55.43 56.19
C LYS A 484 12.26 -56.86 56.12
N ASN A 485 12.15 -57.41 54.92
CA ASN A 485 11.58 -58.73 54.69
C ASN A 485 12.59 -59.88 54.79
N SER A 486 13.89 -59.60 54.97
CA SER A 486 14.90 -60.66 55.13
C SER A 486 14.65 -61.49 56.39
N GLU A 487 14.81 -62.82 56.27
CA GLU A 487 14.60 -63.77 57.36
C GLU A 487 15.47 -63.45 58.59
N GLU A 488 16.71 -63.02 58.36
CA GLU A 488 17.61 -62.67 59.46
C GLU A 488 17.08 -61.47 60.25
N ASN A 489 16.44 -60.51 59.59
CA ASN A 489 15.92 -59.32 60.26
C ASN A 489 14.75 -59.62 61.19
N GLN A 490 13.86 -60.53 60.79
CA GLN A 490 12.77 -60.99 61.65
C GLN A 490 13.29 -61.62 62.95
N SER A 491 14.51 -62.18 62.92
CA SER A 491 15.12 -62.84 64.08
C SER A 491 15.81 -61.89 65.07
N TYR A 492 16.25 -60.70 64.63
CA TYR A 492 17.09 -59.82 65.46
C TYR A 492 16.47 -58.46 65.81
N PHE A 493 15.47 -57.99 65.07
CA PHE A 493 14.80 -56.70 65.33
C PHE A 493 13.46 -56.90 66.06
N THR A 494 13.42 -57.79 67.06
CA THR A 494 12.19 -58.16 67.80
C THR A 494 11.83 -57.19 68.92
N ASP A 495 12.81 -56.47 69.46
CA ASP A 495 12.63 -55.63 70.65
C ASP A 495 12.30 -54.17 70.28
N GLU A 496 11.49 -53.49 71.11
CA GLU A 496 10.97 -52.15 70.82
C GLU A 496 12.05 -51.08 70.59
N GLU A 497 13.22 -51.21 71.22
CA GLU A 497 14.32 -50.25 71.08
C GLU A 497 14.99 -50.34 69.70
N ASN A 498 15.17 -51.56 69.19
CA ASN A 498 15.83 -51.87 67.92
C ASN A 498 14.81 -52.27 66.84
N ASN A 499 13.64 -51.64 66.79
CA ASN A 499 12.59 -52.02 65.85
C ASN A 499 12.79 -51.37 64.46
N LEU A 500 12.78 -52.17 63.38
CA LEU A 500 12.92 -51.66 62.00
C LEU A 500 11.85 -50.65 61.61
N ASN A 501 10.62 -50.82 62.08
CA ASN A 501 9.53 -49.88 61.83
C ASN A 501 9.80 -48.52 62.49
N LYS A 502 10.59 -48.47 63.57
CA LYS A 502 11.00 -47.20 64.19
C LYS A 502 12.10 -46.51 63.39
N ILE A 503 13.05 -47.27 62.84
CA ILE A 503 14.16 -46.75 62.02
C ILE A 503 13.63 -46.16 60.71
N PHE A 504 12.67 -46.82 60.06
CA PHE A 504 12.14 -46.41 58.75
C PHE A 504 10.76 -45.75 58.81
N LYS A 505 10.25 -45.40 60.01
CA LYS A 505 8.89 -44.85 60.22
C LYS A 505 8.55 -43.68 59.30
N GLU A 506 9.53 -42.83 59.06
CA GLU A 506 9.39 -41.63 58.23
C GLU A 506 9.17 -41.95 56.73
N PHE A 507 9.51 -43.16 56.28
CA PHE A 507 9.39 -43.57 54.87
C PHE A 507 8.24 -44.53 54.59
N ASP A 508 7.62 -45.13 55.62
CA ASP A 508 6.58 -46.16 55.45
C ASP A 508 5.36 -45.69 54.64
N ASN A 509 5.07 -44.39 54.68
CA ASN A 509 3.95 -43.78 53.97
C ASN A 509 4.37 -43.09 52.66
N ILE A 510 5.67 -43.03 52.36
CA ILE A 510 6.18 -42.32 51.18
C ILE A 510 6.23 -43.31 50.02
N ASN A 511 5.18 -43.28 49.20
CA ASN A 511 5.05 -44.25 48.12
C ASN A 511 5.71 -43.83 46.81
N GLU A 512 5.76 -42.53 46.56
CA GLU A 512 6.30 -41.90 45.38
C GLU A 512 6.87 -40.54 45.75
N ILE A 513 7.74 -40.01 44.90
CA ILE A 513 8.22 -38.64 44.96
C ILE A 513 7.95 -37.99 43.60
N THR A 514 7.85 -36.66 43.59
CA THR A 514 7.72 -35.96 42.32
C THR A 514 8.95 -36.23 41.45
N SER A 515 8.73 -36.26 40.13
CA SER A 515 9.84 -36.42 39.18
C SER A 515 10.81 -35.23 39.22
N GLU A 516 10.43 -34.14 39.88
CA GLU A 516 11.22 -32.93 40.00
C GLU A 516 12.44 -33.14 40.90
N MET A 517 13.57 -32.68 40.42
CA MET A 517 14.84 -32.75 41.14
C MET A 517 14.96 -31.56 42.12
N SER A 518 14.22 -31.62 43.24
CA SER A 518 14.18 -30.61 44.30
C SER A 518 15.11 -30.92 45.48
N ASP A 519 15.54 -29.89 46.22
CA ASP A 519 16.32 -30.07 47.46
C ASP A 519 15.61 -30.98 48.48
N GLU A 520 14.28 -30.93 48.49
CA GLU A 520 13.42 -31.80 49.31
C GLU A 520 13.58 -33.27 48.93
N ASN A 521 13.46 -33.61 47.64
CA ASN A 521 13.62 -34.98 47.15
C ASN A 521 15.06 -35.51 47.35
N ILE A 522 16.07 -34.64 47.19
CA ILE A 522 17.48 -35.00 47.45
C ILE A 522 17.69 -35.33 48.93
N ASN A 523 17.20 -34.47 49.81
CA ASN A 523 17.35 -34.67 51.26
C ASN A 523 16.62 -35.93 51.72
N LEU A 524 15.44 -36.19 51.16
CA LEU A 524 14.68 -37.40 51.43
C LEU A 524 15.47 -38.67 51.05
N ILE A 525 15.97 -38.77 49.82
CA ILE A 525 16.73 -39.95 49.36
C ILE A 525 18.04 -40.09 50.16
N THR A 526 18.73 -38.98 50.45
CA THR A 526 19.95 -39.00 51.28
C THR A 526 19.65 -39.56 52.67
N ASN A 527 18.51 -39.17 53.26
CA ASN A 527 18.09 -39.66 54.56
C ASN A 527 17.73 -41.15 54.52
N MET A 528 17.05 -41.61 53.46
CA MET A 528 16.77 -43.04 53.24
C MET A 528 18.05 -43.89 53.22
N ASN A 529 19.09 -43.46 52.48
CA ASN A 529 20.37 -44.16 52.47
C ASN A 529 21.01 -44.24 53.86
N LYS A 530 21.09 -43.09 54.57
CA LYS A 530 21.67 -43.05 55.93
C LYS A 530 20.96 -43.99 56.89
N LYS A 531 19.63 -44.05 56.82
CA LYS A 531 18.82 -44.95 57.66
C LYS A 531 19.01 -46.42 57.29
N LEU A 532 19.20 -46.72 56.01
CA LEU A 532 19.54 -48.08 55.57
C LEU A 532 20.92 -48.52 56.09
N GLU A 533 21.94 -47.66 56.00
CA GLU A 533 23.27 -47.92 56.57
C GLU A 533 23.23 -48.09 58.09
N GLU A 534 22.47 -47.24 58.78
CA GLU A 534 22.23 -47.34 60.24
C GLU A 534 21.64 -48.71 60.58
N ALA A 535 20.58 -49.13 59.88
CA ALA A 535 19.93 -50.42 60.11
C ALA A 535 20.87 -51.61 59.83
N GLN A 536 21.67 -51.55 58.77
CA GLN A 536 22.66 -52.59 58.44
C GLN A 536 23.75 -52.73 59.51
N LYS A 537 24.27 -51.61 60.03
CA LYS A 537 25.24 -51.61 61.13
C LYS A 537 24.64 -52.17 62.41
N THR A 538 23.41 -51.79 62.74
CA THR A 538 22.67 -52.33 63.90
C THR A 538 22.44 -53.84 63.76
N LYS A 539 22.01 -54.32 62.59
CA LYS A 539 21.85 -55.76 62.30
C LYS A 539 23.15 -56.51 62.56
N LYS A 540 24.26 -56.01 62.02
CA LYS A 540 25.58 -56.61 62.20
C LYS A 540 25.95 -56.72 63.68
N SER A 541 25.73 -55.66 64.45
CA SER A 541 25.98 -55.65 65.90
C SER A 541 25.12 -56.67 66.65
N LEU A 542 23.81 -56.75 66.35
CA LEU A 542 22.87 -57.66 67.02
C LEU A 542 23.16 -59.13 66.71
N VAL A 543 23.39 -59.46 65.43
CA VAL A 543 23.76 -60.81 64.98
C VAL A 543 25.05 -61.27 65.68
N TRP A 544 26.03 -60.38 65.78
CA TRP A 544 27.30 -60.66 66.45
C TRP A 544 27.14 -60.87 67.96
N LYS A 545 26.41 -59.97 68.64
CA LYS A 545 26.10 -60.13 70.07
C LYS A 545 25.42 -61.46 70.35
N LYS A 546 24.48 -61.89 69.49
CA LYS A 546 23.81 -63.17 69.63
C LYS A 546 24.77 -64.35 69.45
N TYR A 547 25.74 -64.26 68.55
CA TYR A 547 26.78 -65.27 68.40
C TYR A 547 27.62 -65.41 69.67
N VAL A 548 28.05 -64.30 70.25
CA VAL A 548 28.78 -64.30 71.53
C VAL A 548 27.95 -64.94 72.65
N GLU A 549 26.67 -64.57 72.76
CA GLU A 549 25.74 -65.14 73.73
C GLU A 549 25.57 -66.66 73.55
N LEU A 550 25.30 -67.11 72.33
CA LEU A 550 25.10 -68.53 72.01
C LEU A 550 26.37 -69.36 72.20
N LYS A 551 27.53 -68.81 71.83
CA LYS A 551 28.84 -69.43 72.08
C LYS A 551 29.09 -69.61 73.57
N GLU A 552 28.74 -68.62 74.40
CA GLU A 552 28.84 -68.73 75.85
C GLU A 552 27.87 -69.78 76.41
N LYS A 553 26.62 -69.78 75.94
CA LYS A 553 25.62 -70.77 76.35
C LYS A 553 26.03 -72.20 75.98
N ALA A 554 26.62 -72.38 74.78
CA ALA A 554 27.06 -73.67 74.27
C ALA A 554 28.10 -74.35 75.18
N LYS A 555 28.94 -73.58 75.92
CA LYS A 555 29.96 -74.13 76.84
C LYS A 555 29.40 -75.15 77.84
N LYS A 556 28.16 -74.98 78.28
CA LYS A 556 27.49 -75.90 79.22
C LYS A 556 27.19 -77.27 78.65
N TYR A 557 27.29 -77.44 77.33
CA TYR A 557 26.92 -78.65 76.61
C TYR A 557 28.12 -79.37 76.00
N LEU A 558 29.32 -78.76 75.99
CA LEU A 558 30.44 -79.26 75.19
C LEU A 558 31.10 -80.49 75.80
N ILE A 559 31.09 -81.60 75.08
CA ILE A 559 31.80 -82.83 75.43
C ILE A 559 32.98 -83.07 74.49
N GLN A 560 34.02 -83.76 74.96
CA GLN A 560 35.26 -83.94 74.19
C GLN A 560 35.21 -85.07 73.15
N GLU A 561 34.37 -86.07 73.38
CA GLU A 561 34.37 -87.30 72.60
C GLU A 561 32.95 -87.60 72.11
N ASP A 562 32.83 -88.01 70.84
CA ASP A 562 31.57 -88.49 70.31
C ASP A 562 31.15 -89.80 70.98
N TYR A 563 29.84 -89.99 71.08
CA TYR A 563 29.23 -91.25 71.47
C TYR A 563 27.89 -91.40 70.76
N SER A 564 27.94 -91.84 69.50
CA SER A 564 26.80 -91.88 68.59
C SER A 564 25.65 -92.81 69.01
N GLU A 565 25.86 -93.68 70.01
CA GLU A 565 24.78 -94.49 70.58
C GLU A 565 23.81 -93.67 71.44
N ILE A 566 24.17 -92.44 71.83
CA ILE A 566 23.34 -91.53 72.63
C ILE A 566 23.19 -90.21 71.88
N ASN A 567 21.96 -89.87 71.48
CA ASN A 567 21.70 -88.75 70.58
C ASN A 567 22.12 -87.40 71.17
N SER A 568 21.81 -87.14 72.45
CA SER A 568 22.18 -85.91 73.15
C SER A 568 23.70 -85.72 73.24
N ILE A 569 24.46 -86.81 73.40
CA ILE A 569 25.92 -86.80 73.46
C ILE A 569 26.49 -86.56 72.05
N HIS A 570 25.97 -87.24 71.04
CA HIS A 570 26.34 -87.00 69.65
C HIS A 570 26.11 -85.54 69.20
N HIS A 571 24.95 -84.96 69.53
CA HIS A 571 24.63 -83.57 69.23
C HIS A 571 25.51 -82.58 70.00
N ALA A 572 25.86 -82.89 71.26
CA ALA A 572 26.80 -82.11 72.06
C ALA A 572 28.22 -82.11 71.48
N TYR A 573 28.69 -83.24 70.96
CA TYR A 573 29.97 -83.32 70.26
C TYR A 573 29.95 -82.51 68.94
N LYS A 574 28.87 -82.64 68.14
CA LYS A 574 28.68 -81.81 66.94
C LYS A 574 28.63 -80.32 67.23
N LEU A 575 28.02 -79.92 68.35
CA LEU A 575 28.03 -78.54 68.81
C LEU A 575 29.44 -78.07 69.14
N LYS A 576 30.26 -78.91 69.80
CA LYS A 576 31.68 -78.60 70.03
C LYS A 576 32.44 -78.40 68.72
N GLN A 577 32.31 -79.32 67.77
CA GLN A 577 32.95 -79.18 66.45
C GLN A 577 32.56 -77.86 65.78
N LEU A 578 31.27 -77.53 65.79
CA LEU A 578 30.77 -76.28 65.23
C LEU A 578 31.38 -75.04 65.91
N ILE A 579 31.52 -75.05 67.24
CA ILE A 579 32.12 -73.94 67.99
C ILE A 579 33.62 -73.82 67.70
N ASP A 580 34.32 -74.94 67.62
CA ASP A 580 35.76 -75.00 67.33
C ASP A 580 36.05 -74.53 65.88
N ASP A 581 35.25 -75.00 64.90
CA ASP A 581 35.36 -74.63 63.47
C ASP A 581 35.21 -73.12 63.26
N TYR A 582 34.48 -72.44 64.14
CA TYR A 582 34.21 -71.01 64.07
C TYR A 582 34.89 -70.22 65.20
N GLU A 583 35.88 -70.80 65.90
CA GLU A 583 36.53 -70.13 67.02
C GLU A 583 37.18 -68.80 66.62
N SER A 584 37.73 -68.73 65.39
CA SER A 584 38.41 -67.57 64.83
C SER A 584 37.49 -66.45 64.34
N TYR A 585 36.17 -66.63 64.42
CA TYR A 585 35.24 -65.57 64.00
C TYR A 585 35.41 -64.32 64.88
N ASN A 586 35.30 -63.15 64.25
CA ASN A 586 35.33 -61.84 64.90
C ASN A 586 34.30 -60.89 64.25
N GLU A 587 34.16 -59.67 64.78
CA GLU A 587 33.18 -58.67 64.30
C GLU A 587 33.35 -58.26 62.82
N SER A 588 34.47 -58.58 62.18
CA SER A 588 34.68 -58.26 60.77
C SER A 588 33.99 -59.24 59.81
N ILE A 589 33.58 -60.43 60.28
CA ILE A 589 32.95 -61.46 59.46
C ILE A 589 31.61 -60.98 58.91
N GLU A 590 31.26 -61.47 57.72
CA GLU A 590 30.02 -61.17 57.03
C GLU A 590 28.80 -61.57 57.87
N THR A 591 27.85 -60.65 58.03
CA THR A 591 26.65 -60.80 58.87
C THR A 591 25.84 -62.06 58.53
N SER A 592 25.69 -62.39 57.25
CA SER A 592 24.94 -63.57 56.79
C SER A 592 25.59 -64.88 57.25
N ALA A 593 26.92 -64.94 57.25
CA ALA A 593 27.69 -66.10 57.69
C ALA A 593 27.54 -66.31 59.20
N VAL A 594 27.62 -65.22 60.00
CA VAL A 594 27.42 -65.29 61.45
C VAL A 594 26.00 -65.73 61.81
N HIS A 595 24.98 -65.23 61.08
CA HIS A 595 23.59 -65.66 61.30
C HIS A 595 23.40 -67.17 61.07
N ARG A 596 23.93 -67.73 59.98
CA ARG A 596 23.84 -69.18 59.72
C ARG A 596 24.42 -70.01 60.86
N VAL A 597 25.56 -69.58 61.40
CA VAL A 597 26.20 -70.24 62.55
C VAL A 597 25.33 -70.11 63.81
N ASN A 598 24.72 -68.95 64.07
CA ASN A 598 23.78 -68.79 65.19
C ASN A 598 22.60 -69.76 65.12
N THR A 599 22.03 -69.94 63.93
CA THR A 599 20.93 -70.87 63.69
C THR A 599 21.36 -72.31 63.95
N GLN A 600 22.54 -72.71 63.46
CA GLN A 600 23.09 -74.05 63.69
C GLN A 600 23.42 -74.33 65.17
N ILE A 601 24.01 -73.37 65.89
CA ILE A 601 24.26 -73.50 67.33
C ILE A 601 22.94 -73.68 68.09
N SER A 602 21.94 -72.85 67.78
CA SER A 602 20.63 -72.89 68.44
C SER A 602 19.91 -74.22 68.19
N ASP A 603 19.93 -74.72 66.95
CA ASP A 603 19.34 -76.02 66.57
C ASP A 603 20.02 -77.18 67.31
N LEU A 604 21.35 -77.20 67.39
CA LEU A 604 22.08 -78.25 68.10
C LEU A 604 21.80 -78.20 69.61
N ILE A 605 21.78 -77.03 70.24
CA ILE A 605 21.38 -76.90 71.66
C ILE A 605 19.97 -77.46 71.86
N SER A 606 19.00 -77.09 71.01
CA SER A 606 17.62 -77.58 71.10
C SER A 606 17.51 -79.10 70.92
N LYS A 607 18.32 -79.69 70.04
CA LYS A 607 18.37 -81.15 69.83
C LYS A 607 18.96 -81.89 71.03
N ILE A 608 19.95 -81.30 71.70
CA ILE A 608 20.50 -81.85 72.95
C ILE A 608 19.43 -81.83 74.03
N ASP A 609 18.81 -80.66 74.28
CA ASP A 609 17.80 -80.47 75.32
C ASP A 609 16.60 -81.42 75.12
N SER A 610 16.13 -81.59 73.88
CA SER A 610 14.97 -82.46 73.57
C SER A 610 15.28 -83.96 73.65
N SER A 611 16.52 -84.37 73.36
CA SER A 611 16.91 -85.79 73.40
C SER A 611 17.33 -86.25 74.80
N LEU A 612 17.85 -85.34 75.63
CA LEU A 612 18.50 -85.66 76.89
C LEU A 612 17.62 -86.47 77.85
N GLU A 613 16.36 -86.09 78.02
CA GLU A 613 15.42 -86.81 78.89
C GLU A 613 15.22 -88.25 78.45
N SER A 614 14.94 -88.43 77.15
CA SER A 614 14.67 -89.74 76.55
C SER A 614 15.90 -90.63 76.63
N ASP A 615 17.09 -90.07 76.39
CA ASP A 615 18.35 -90.81 76.48
C ASP A 615 18.63 -91.31 77.90
N ILE A 616 18.46 -90.44 78.91
CA ILE A 616 18.59 -90.81 80.33
C ILE A 616 17.64 -91.96 80.68
N GLN A 617 16.35 -91.81 80.34
CA GLN A 617 15.33 -92.81 80.64
C GLN A 617 15.61 -94.15 79.96
N THR A 618 16.06 -94.12 78.70
CA THR A 618 16.38 -95.32 77.92
C THR A 618 17.53 -96.08 78.55
N ILE A 619 18.61 -95.39 78.94
CA ILE A 619 19.80 -96.01 79.54
C ILE A 619 19.46 -96.60 80.91
N TYR A 620 18.76 -95.83 81.75
CA TYR A 620 18.31 -96.34 83.06
C TYR A 620 17.43 -97.57 82.90
N SER A 621 16.44 -97.54 82.00
CA SER A 621 15.52 -98.66 81.78
C SER A 621 16.25 -99.90 81.26
N ASN A 622 17.23 -99.75 80.37
CA ASN A 622 18.03 -100.86 79.85
C ASN A 622 18.86 -101.51 80.96
N ILE A 623 19.50 -100.73 81.83
CA ILE A 623 20.28 -101.23 82.95
C ILE A 623 19.38 -101.92 83.98
N GLU A 624 18.28 -101.29 84.38
CA GLU A 624 17.32 -101.85 85.33
C GLU A 624 16.70 -103.16 84.81
N THR A 625 16.37 -103.23 83.51
CA THR A 625 15.88 -104.46 82.86
C THR A 625 16.94 -105.57 82.90
N TYR A 626 18.20 -105.25 82.60
CA TYR A 626 19.29 -106.21 82.65
C TYR A 626 19.52 -106.77 84.07
N ILE A 627 19.46 -105.91 85.10
CA ILE A 627 19.62 -106.32 86.50
C ILE A 627 18.46 -107.23 86.94
N ASN A 628 17.23 -106.94 86.52
CA ASN A 628 16.04 -107.69 86.93
C ASN A 628 15.83 -109.02 86.19
N THR A 629 16.64 -109.33 85.17
CA THR A 629 16.53 -110.60 84.43
C THR A 629 17.39 -111.70 85.05
N ASP A 630 16.75 -112.78 85.54
CA ASP A 630 17.39 -113.80 86.39
C ASP A 630 18.50 -114.63 85.73
N ASN A 631 18.57 -114.69 84.40
CA ASN A 631 19.57 -115.46 83.67
C ASN A 631 20.94 -114.75 83.52
N ASN A 632 21.08 -113.51 84.02
CA ASN A 632 22.30 -112.73 83.88
C ASN A 632 23.29 -112.98 85.04
N ASN A 633 24.59 -112.87 84.76
CA ASN A 633 25.66 -113.11 85.75
C ASN A 633 25.50 -112.19 86.97
N LYS A 634 25.37 -112.80 88.16
CA LYS A 634 25.15 -112.10 89.43
C LYS A 634 26.22 -111.05 89.75
N GLU A 635 27.50 -111.38 89.54
CA GLU A 635 28.61 -110.45 89.82
C GLU A 635 28.52 -109.20 88.94
N LYS A 636 28.24 -109.39 87.64
CA LYS A 636 28.01 -108.28 86.70
C LYS A 636 26.78 -107.44 87.06
N ARG A 637 25.68 -108.08 87.49
CA ARG A 637 24.47 -107.38 87.96
C ARG A 637 24.75 -106.51 89.18
N ASP A 638 25.47 -107.05 90.19
CA ASP A 638 25.82 -106.31 91.40
C ASP A 638 26.75 -105.11 91.08
N GLN A 639 27.70 -105.29 90.15
CA GLN A 639 28.56 -104.21 89.65
C GLN A 639 27.77 -103.11 88.91
N LEU A 640 26.82 -103.48 88.05
CA LEU A 640 25.94 -102.55 87.34
C LEU A 640 25.02 -101.79 88.29
N GLN A 641 24.42 -102.47 89.27
CA GLN A 641 23.59 -101.82 90.29
C GLN A 641 24.39 -100.83 91.13
N GLY A 642 25.63 -101.19 91.52
CA GLY A 642 26.53 -100.30 92.25
C GLY A 642 26.90 -99.05 91.45
N LYS A 643 27.22 -99.22 90.16
CA LYS A 643 27.54 -98.10 89.27
C LYS A 643 26.32 -97.20 89.02
N LEU A 644 25.14 -97.79 88.79
CA LEU A 644 23.88 -97.04 88.64
C LEU A 644 23.55 -96.24 89.90
N ASN A 645 23.65 -96.85 91.10
CA ASN A 645 23.39 -96.16 92.37
C ASN A 645 24.38 -95.01 92.64
N THR A 646 25.58 -95.07 92.06
CA THR A 646 26.59 -94.00 92.17
C THR A 646 26.31 -92.87 91.18
N ILE A 647 26.07 -93.21 89.91
CA ILE A 647 25.96 -92.22 88.83
C ILE A 647 24.56 -91.59 88.74
N LYS A 648 23.49 -92.32 89.03
CA LYS A 648 22.10 -91.81 88.92
C LYS A 648 21.87 -90.54 89.76
N PRO A 649 22.28 -90.47 91.05
CA PRO A 649 22.22 -89.23 91.82
C PRO A 649 23.06 -88.09 91.25
N GLU A 650 24.23 -88.39 90.66
CA GLU A 650 25.09 -87.38 90.02
C GLU A 650 24.40 -86.80 88.78
N ILE A 651 23.79 -87.64 87.94
CA ILE A 651 23.01 -87.19 86.77
C ILE A 651 21.82 -86.33 87.20
N ASP A 652 21.02 -86.80 88.15
CA ASP A 652 19.79 -86.12 88.56
C ASP A 652 20.08 -84.76 89.25
N SER A 653 21.13 -84.71 90.08
CA SER A 653 21.58 -83.47 90.74
C SER A 653 22.13 -82.46 89.72
N ASN A 654 23.00 -82.89 88.80
CA ASN A 654 23.61 -81.98 87.82
C ASN A 654 22.61 -81.51 86.75
N LYS A 655 21.61 -82.33 86.44
CA LYS A 655 20.50 -81.92 85.57
C LYS A 655 19.67 -80.82 86.22
N SER A 656 19.44 -80.91 87.52
CA SER A 656 18.71 -79.90 88.30
C SER A 656 19.53 -78.62 88.51
N SER A 657 20.87 -78.69 88.62
CA SER A 657 21.76 -77.52 88.66
C SER A 657 22.01 -76.87 87.29
N GLY A 658 21.68 -77.57 86.19
CA GLY A 658 21.89 -77.11 84.82
C GLY A 658 23.30 -77.36 84.27
N ASP A 659 24.08 -78.25 84.90
CA ASP A 659 25.42 -78.65 84.48
C ASP A 659 25.36 -79.79 83.45
N ILE A 660 24.79 -79.48 82.28
CA ILE A 660 24.47 -80.47 81.24
C ILE A 660 25.69 -81.26 80.75
N ASN A 661 26.87 -80.64 80.66
CA ASN A 661 28.11 -81.34 80.28
C ASN A 661 28.43 -82.50 81.24
N ILE A 662 28.27 -82.28 82.55
CA ILE A 662 28.49 -83.34 83.54
C ILE A 662 27.45 -84.43 83.37
N VAL A 663 26.19 -84.06 83.15
CA VAL A 663 25.11 -85.01 82.86
C VAL A 663 25.45 -85.89 81.66
N LEU A 664 25.83 -85.28 80.52
CA LEU A 664 26.20 -85.99 79.29
C LEU A 664 27.41 -86.90 79.51
N THR A 665 28.46 -86.41 80.20
CA THR A 665 29.67 -87.19 80.50
C THR A 665 29.36 -88.41 81.37
N LYS A 666 28.54 -88.22 82.40
CA LYS A 666 28.12 -89.29 83.31
C LYS A 666 27.18 -90.28 82.66
N LEU A 667 26.32 -89.81 81.76
CA LEU A 667 25.44 -90.65 80.97
C LEU A 667 26.24 -91.54 80.01
N LYS A 668 27.29 -90.99 79.37
CA LYS A 668 28.27 -91.77 78.59
C LYS A 668 28.95 -92.82 79.46
N GLU A 669 29.54 -92.40 80.59
CA GLU A 669 30.27 -93.29 81.53
C GLU A 669 29.39 -94.47 81.96
N LEU A 670 28.12 -94.20 82.28
CA LEU A 670 27.17 -95.22 82.70
C LEU A 670 26.83 -96.20 81.56
N ASN A 671 26.60 -95.70 80.35
CA ASN A 671 26.26 -96.56 79.22
C ASN A 671 27.46 -97.38 78.70
N GLU A 672 28.67 -96.82 78.69
CA GLU A 672 29.91 -97.54 78.36
C GLU A 672 30.18 -98.65 79.38
N PHE A 673 30.00 -98.33 80.67
CA PHE A 673 30.11 -99.32 81.73
C PHE A 673 29.05 -100.42 81.58
N PHE A 674 27.80 -100.05 81.23
CA PHE A 674 26.75 -101.01 80.92
C PHE A 674 27.11 -101.91 79.75
N ASN A 675 27.57 -101.35 78.64
CA ASN A 675 27.95 -102.10 77.45
C ASN A 675 29.13 -103.06 77.69
N SER A 676 30.07 -102.70 78.56
CA SER A 676 31.22 -103.54 78.91
C SER A 676 30.86 -104.67 79.88
N ASN A 677 29.79 -104.51 80.66
CA ASN A 677 29.40 -105.44 81.74
C ASN A 677 28.06 -106.14 81.50
N LYS A 678 27.35 -105.87 80.39
CA LYS A 678 26.17 -106.63 79.98
C LYS A 678 26.51 -108.03 79.44
#